data_AF-A0A9E7HPL3-F1
#
_entry.id   AF-A0A9E7HPL3-F1
#
_cell.length_a   1.000
_cell.length_b   1.000
_cell.length_c   1.000
_cell.angle_alpha   90.00
_cell.angle_beta   90.00
_cell.angle_gamma   90.00
#
_symmetry.space_group_name_H-M   'P 1'
#
loop_
_entity.id
_entity.type
_entity.pdbx_description
1 polymer ?
#
loop_
_entity_poly.entity_id
_entity_poly.type
_entity_poly.pdbx_seq_one_letter_code
_entity_poly.pdbx_strand_id
1 'polypeptide(L)'
;MGGVSAHSEAGGAPSGRAAMPQRARLQVWFVTVCGCILIWTCLVQLLVPGRLWPHAWGWNTARLFLGITEAGSRSAHPPLAPPPPLPPLRNYTSNGYLKVSCNGGLNQMRAAICDMVTVARLLNLTLVIPELDKQSFWADPSDFDDLFDVKHFIDSLKDEVHITKRLPKKISGKASSNLLRMRPVSWSDEKYYLQQILPLFNKSNVIHFNKTDARLANNLPIDLQKLRCHVNYHALKFTPQLEALGNRLVQILQKRGFFIALHLRYEMDVLAFSGCTHGCSKEEAEELKSLRYAFPWWREKEIDSVAKRLQGFCPLTPEETTLVLKALGFDKDTQIYIASGEIYGGEKRLSTLRAAFPKLVRKEMLLDPEDLRQFQNHSSQMAALDYMVSLASDVSIPTYDGNMAKVIEGHRRYLGFRKTISLDRRKLVELLDLHNNKTLSWDDFTSSVRQVLEKSIGQPTCRRVVAGKPKEEDYFYSNPQECLTNANECPLPDKWKQRHQRCPKTWPVIESTIEQLRNYDRMHDWLAGYLSESKTVTVSLPFKSYTYIADPASVEHVLKTNFANYPKGEAYRCYMDVLLGDGIFNADGELWRAQRKTASLEFASKNLRDFSTRVFREHAVKLSRILCQVPVDRDVDMQDLFMRMTLDSIGKVGFGVEIGTLAPDLPENAFAQAFDEANIIVTNRFVDPFWRIKRLLRVQGEARLQRSIKVLDEFTYDIIRRRKAKIKLARAKRNGDEMKHDLLSRFIELGEGEGSIFSDDKSLRDVVLNFVIAGRDTTAATLSWFIYMMMTHPGVAEKLHDELKAFEEERAKEEGVALLAEAFDDRMTQFAGFLSYDSMGRLAYLHACISETLRLYPAVPQDPKGILKDDVLPDGTKVKAGDMVTYVPYVMGRMEYNWGPDAALYKPERWFKDGILQTVSPFKFTAFQVHPPWKSKAQFSLYFTATTVKLRSVKFELQLYLMIMEVKQEYCLSLLLLQQ
;
A
#
# COMPACT_ATOMS: atom_id res chain seq x y z
N MET A 1 26.59 -8.89 -80.17
CA MET A 1 28.06 -8.78 -80.04
C MET A 1 28.29 -7.62 -79.07
N GLY A 2 28.31 -7.83 -77.75
CA GLY A 2 29.30 -8.61 -76.98
C GLY A 2 30.35 -7.61 -76.50
N GLY A 3 30.64 -7.39 -75.21
CA GLY A 3 30.21 -7.97 -73.94
C GLY A 3 31.19 -7.44 -72.87
N VAL A 4 30.94 -7.82 -71.61
CA VAL A 4 31.89 -7.83 -70.46
C VAL A 4 32.10 -6.47 -69.76
N SER A 5 32.19 -6.30 -68.43
CA SER A 5 31.76 -7.00 -67.19
C SER A 5 32.36 -6.22 -66.01
N ALA A 6 31.58 -6.07 -64.92
CA ALA A 6 31.93 -6.00 -63.48
C ALA A 6 32.86 -4.91 -62.86
N HIS A 7 32.26 -4.25 -61.83
CA HIS A 7 32.75 -3.84 -60.50
C HIS A 7 34.16 -3.22 -60.27
N SER A 8 34.20 -1.99 -59.73
CA SER A 8 34.55 -1.68 -58.31
C SER A 8 34.53 -0.16 -57.97
N GLU A 9 34.18 0.12 -56.70
CA GLU A 9 34.52 1.23 -55.77
C GLU A 9 34.53 2.75 -56.12
N ALA A 10 33.73 3.47 -55.30
CA ALA A 10 34.02 4.69 -54.51
C ALA A 10 34.52 6.01 -55.14
N GLY A 11 33.77 7.10 -54.85
CA GLY A 11 34.35 8.42 -54.55
C GLY A 11 33.78 9.64 -55.29
N GLY A 12 32.93 10.42 -54.61
CA GLY A 12 33.09 11.89 -54.50
C GLY A 12 32.48 12.87 -55.54
N ALA A 13 31.38 13.53 -55.11
CA ALA A 13 31.01 14.97 -55.28
C ALA A 13 30.65 15.51 -56.70
N PRO A 14 29.78 16.55 -56.86
CA PRO A 14 29.92 17.88 -56.23
C PRO A 14 28.65 18.58 -55.66
N SER A 15 28.97 19.60 -54.86
CA SER A 15 28.24 20.77 -54.27
C SER A 15 27.24 21.51 -55.18
N GLY A 16 26.30 22.35 -54.72
CA GLY A 16 25.95 22.88 -53.40
C GLY A 16 25.04 24.13 -53.51
N ARG A 17 24.13 24.34 -52.55
CA ARG A 17 23.49 25.65 -52.23
C ARG A 17 23.28 25.72 -50.71
N ALA A 18 23.72 26.83 -50.11
CA ALA A 18 23.90 27.03 -48.68
C ALA A 18 22.62 27.31 -47.89
N ALA A 19 22.59 26.86 -46.63
CA ALA A 19 21.52 27.07 -45.65
C ALA A 19 21.93 28.11 -44.59
N MET A 20 20.96 28.90 -44.10
CA MET A 20 21.09 29.85 -43.00
C MET A 20 20.87 29.19 -41.62
N PRO A 21 21.48 29.65 -40.51
CA PRO A 21 21.54 28.91 -39.26
C PRO A 21 20.30 29.08 -38.34
N GLN A 22 19.95 27.98 -37.69
CA GLN A 22 18.83 27.70 -36.79
C GLN A 22 18.63 28.66 -35.58
N ARG A 23 19.61 29.53 -35.28
CA ARG A 23 19.55 30.47 -34.14
C ARG A 23 18.52 31.59 -34.31
N ALA A 24 18.24 32.03 -35.54
CA ALA A 24 17.29 33.12 -35.78
C ALA A 24 15.83 32.72 -35.47
N ARG A 25 15.46 31.44 -35.64
CA ARG A 25 14.09 30.95 -35.36
C ARG A 25 13.78 30.91 -33.86
N LEU A 26 14.77 30.61 -33.01
CA LEU A 26 14.61 30.57 -31.55
C LEU A 26 14.45 31.97 -30.95
N GLN A 27 15.17 32.97 -31.47
CA GLN A 27 15.04 34.34 -30.99
C GLN A 27 13.69 34.95 -31.37
N VAL A 28 13.18 34.70 -32.58
CA VAL A 28 11.84 35.15 -32.98
C VAL A 28 10.77 34.50 -32.11
N TRP A 29 10.86 33.19 -31.84
CA TRP A 29 9.90 32.49 -30.98
C TRP A 29 9.91 33.01 -29.54
N PHE A 30 11.10 33.26 -28.98
CA PHE A 30 11.25 33.81 -27.63
C PHE A 30 10.66 35.22 -27.51
N VAL A 31 10.90 36.09 -28.50
CA VAL A 31 10.34 37.45 -28.52
C VAL A 31 8.82 37.43 -28.68
N THR A 32 8.26 36.51 -29.47
CA THR A 32 6.80 36.36 -29.61
C THR A 32 6.16 35.89 -28.30
N VAL A 33 6.75 34.92 -27.60
CA VAL A 33 6.22 34.40 -26.33
C VAL A 33 6.28 35.46 -25.23
N CYS A 34 7.42 36.18 -25.11
CA CYS A 34 7.54 37.26 -24.14
C CYS A 34 6.60 38.44 -24.45
N GLY A 35 6.39 38.76 -25.73
CA GLY A 35 5.43 39.77 -26.17
C GLY A 35 3.99 39.40 -25.83
N CYS A 36 3.59 38.14 -26.03
CA CYS A 36 2.27 37.65 -25.65
C CYS A 36 2.04 37.70 -24.13
N ILE A 37 3.04 37.36 -23.32
CA ILE A 37 2.96 37.43 -21.85
C ILE A 37 2.77 38.88 -21.38
N LEU A 38 3.54 39.82 -21.94
CA LEU A 38 3.44 41.24 -21.61
C LEU A 38 2.06 41.82 -21.95
N ILE A 39 1.54 41.51 -23.14
CA ILE A 39 0.21 41.93 -23.58
C ILE A 39 -0.87 41.34 -22.65
N TRP A 40 -0.72 40.08 -22.24
CA TRP A 40 -1.65 39.44 -21.31
C TRP A 40 -1.62 40.08 -19.91
N THR A 41 -0.43 40.42 -19.39
CA THR A 41 -0.29 41.09 -18.11
C THR A 41 -0.87 42.52 -18.11
N CYS A 42 -0.73 43.25 -19.22
CA CYS A 42 -1.34 44.57 -19.36
C CYS A 42 -2.87 44.49 -19.47
N LEU A 43 -3.42 43.48 -20.17
CA LEU A 43 -4.86 43.24 -20.25
C LEU A 43 -5.48 42.85 -18.90
N VAL A 44 -4.77 42.04 -18.10
CA VAL A 44 -5.22 41.68 -16.74
C VAL A 44 -5.21 42.88 -15.80
N GLN A 45 -4.26 43.80 -15.94
CA GLN A 45 -4.22 45.02 -15.13
C GLN A 45 -5.30 46.05 -15.53
N LEU A 46 -5.78 46.02 -16.78
CA LEU A 46 -6.85 46.91 -17.27
C LEU A 46 -8.27 46.39 -16.98
N LEU A 47 -8.44 45.11 -16.66
CA LEU A 47 -9.74 44.44 -16.47
C LEU A 47 -10.14 44.20 -15.00
N VAL A 48 -9.44 44.81 -14.04
CA VAL A 48 -9.83 44.76 -12.62
C VAL A 48 -10.38 46.13 -12.19
N PRO A 49 -11.70 46.35 -12.19
CA PRO A 49 -12.30 47.48 -11.49
C PRO A 49 -12.07 47.29 -9.98
N GLY A 50 -11.50 48.32 -9.36
CA GLY A 50 -11.13 48.31 -7.95
C GLY A 50 -12.28 48.28 -6.95
N ARG A 51 -11.86 48.21 -5.68
CA ARG A 51 -12.59 48.15 -4.40
C ARG A 51 -12.96 46.70 -4.03
N LEU A 52 -12.28 46.08 -3.06
CA LEU A 52 -12.17 46.50 -1.67
C LEU A 52 -10.86 46.02 -1.02
N TRP A 53 -10.09 46.97 -0.49
CA TRP A 53 -9.08 46.76 0.56
C TRP A 53 -9.53 47.61 1.75
N PRO A 54 -9.41 47.12 3.01
CA PRO A 54 -8.49 47.83 3.89
C PRO A 54 -7.62 46.92 4.79
N HIS A 55 -6.36 47.37 4.87
CA HIS A 55 -5.41 47.36 6.00
C HIS A 55 -5.16 46.07 6.80
N ALA A 56 -3.97 45.47 6.59
CA ALA A 56 -2.95 45.34 7.64
C ALA A 56 -1.70 44.61 7.10
N TRP A 57 -0.80 45.33 6.40
CA TRP A 57 0.60 44.94 6.29
C TRP A 57 1.44 46.02 6.97
N GLY A 58 1.93 45.71 8.17
CA GLY A 58 3.08 46.36 8.78
C GLY A 58 4.34 45.55 8.45
N TRP A 59 5.38 46.26 8.03
CA TRP A 59 6.63 45.79 7.45
C TRP A 59 7.48 44.88 8.35
N ASN A 60 8.22 43.94 7.74
CA ASN A 60 9.69 43.91 7.81
C ASN A 60 10.28 42.77 6.95
N THR A 61 10.50 43.05 5.67
CA THR A 61 11.41 42.31 4.78
C THR A 61 12.73 43.06 4.72
N ALA A 62 13.68 42.71 5.58
CA ALA A 62 15.09 43.10 5.44
C ALA A 62 15.98 42.19 6.30
N ARG A 63 16.32 40.99 5.78
CA ARG A 63 17.51 40.19 6.16
C ARG A 63 17.62 38.89 5.35
N LEU A 64 17.58 39.01 4.03
CA LEU A 64 17.72 37.84 3.15
C LEU A 64 18.73 38.08 2.04
N PHE A 65 19.87 38.72 2.34
CA PHE A 65 21.06 38.66 1.52
C PHE A 65 22.31 38.81 2.39
N LEU A 66 23.21 37.82 2.31
CA LEU A 66 24.56 37.65 2.87
C LEU A 66 24.71 36.67 4.04
N GLY A 67 25.45 35.58 3.79
CA GLY A 67 26.00 34.70 4.82
C GLY A 67 26.27 33.25 4.37
N ILE A 68 27.18 33.05 3.42
CA ILE A 68 27.95 31.78 3.31
C ILE A 68 29.32 32.05 3.97
N THR A 69 29.88 30.99 4.56
CA THR A 69 31.19 30.80 5.22
C THR A 69 31.24 31.10 6.72
N GLU A 70 31.20 30.05 7.55
CA GLU A 70 32.40 29.55 8.24
C GLU A 70 32.12 28.19 8.91
N ALA A 71 32.97 27.22 8.59
CA ALA A 71 33.12 25.99 9.33
C ALA A 71 34.30 26.15 10.30
N GLY A 72 34.10 25.84 11.57
CA GLY A 72 35.19 25.56 12.52
C GLY A 72 35.02 26.20 13.90
N SER A 73 34.57 25.41 14.88
CA SER A 73 35.19 25.30 16.21
C SER A 73 34.29 24.49 17.16
N ARG A 74 34.90 23.51 17.83
CA ARG A 74 34.31 22.63 18.85
C ARG A 74 34.17 23.36 20.19
N SER A 75 33.30 22.79 21.04
CA SER A 75 33.31 22.83 22.52
C SER A 75 32.70 24.06 23.20
N ALA A 76 31.45 23.89 23.67
CA ALA A 76 31.06 24.22 25.04
C ALA A 76 29.67 23.59 25.33
N HIS A 77 29.58 22.76 26.36
CA HIS A 77 28.29 22.33 26.90
C HIS A 77 27.46 23.58 27.31
N PRO A 78 26.16 23.66 26.99
CA PRO A 78 25.32 24.66 27.64
C PRO A 78 25.23 24.30 29.13
N PRO A 79 25.39 25.28 30.05
CA PRO A 79 25.26 25.01 31.47
C PRO A 79 23.82 24.59 31.79
N LEU A 80 23.68 23.58 32.64
CA LEU A 80 22.40 23.17 33.24
C LEU A 80 21.72 24.40 33.86
N ALA A 81 20.52 24.72 33.39
CA ALA A 81 19.71 25.75 34.00
C ALA A 81 19.47 25.42 35.50
N PRO A 82 19.57 26.40 36.41
CA PRO A 82 19.30 26.16 37.82
C PRO A 82 17.84 25.67 38.00
N PRO A 83 17.58 24.79 38.99
CA PRO A 83 16.24 24.26 39.22
C PRO A 83 15.26 25.43 39.50
N PRO A 84 14.06 25.43 38.90
CA PRO A 84 13.08 26.47 39.15
C PRO A 84 12.72 26.53 40.65
N PRO A 85 12.44 27.72 41.19
CA PRO A 85 12.08 27.87 42.60
C PRO A 85 10.86 27.01 42.93
N LEU A 86 10.91 26.34 44.08
CA LEU A 86 9.85 25.48 44.59
C LEU A 86 8.52 26.27 44.64
N PRO A 87 7.50 25.90 43.84
CA PRO A 87 6.19 26.55 43.89
C PRO A 87 5.45 26.32 45.23
N PRO A 88 4.46 27.17 45.58
CA PRO A 88 3.74 27.08 46.85
C PRO A 88 2.92 25.80 46.97
N LEU A 89 2.77 25.29 48.20
CA LEU A 89 2.04 24.06 48.50
C LEU A 89 0.58 24.14 48.01
N ARG A 90 0.20 23.26 47.07
CA ARG A 90 -1.20 23.12 46.63
C ARG A 90 -2.04 22.48 47.75
N ASN A 91 -3.19 23.05 48.05
CA ASN A 91 -4.14 22.45 49.00
C ASN A 91 -4.84 21.26 48.32
N TYR A 92 -4.45 20.03 48.67
CA TYR A 92 -4.81 18.79 47.96
C TYR A 92 -5.89 17.99 48.70
N THR A 93 -7.02 17.71 48.04
CA THR A 93 -8.02 16.73 48.49
C THR A 93 -7.89 15.45 47.69
N SER A 94 -7.62 14.32 48.36
CA SER A 94 -7.34 13.04 47.71
C SER A 94 -8.54 12.09 47.74
N ASN A 95 -8.76 11.35 46.65
CA ASN A 95 -9.79 10.30 46.57
C ASN A 95 -9.40 8.98 47.25
N GLY A 96 -8.12 8.80 47.64
CA GLY A 96 -7.63 7.56 48.25
C GLY A 96 -6.12 7.35 48.06
N TYR A 97 -5.60 6.22 48.54
CA TYR A 97 -4.17 5.88 48.45
C TYR A 97 -3.92 4.79 47.41
N LEU A 98 -3.07 5.08 46.42
CA LEU A 98 -2.63 4.12 45.42
C LEU A 98 -1.28 3.53 45.82
N LYS A 99 -1.25 2.22 46.06
CA LYS A 99 -0.03 1.44 46.21
C LYS A 99 0.27 0.74 44.89
N VAL A 100 1.54 0.69 44.50
CA VAL A 100 1.97 0.16 43.19
C VAL A 100 3.12 -0.82 43.39
N SER A 101 3.06 -1.98 42.72
CA SER A 101 4.23 -2.84 42.51
C SER A 101 4.56 -2.93 41.02
N CYS A 102 5.69 -2.34 40.66
CA CYS A 102 6.22 -2.29 39.29
C CYS A 102 7.05 -3.54 39.01
N ASN A 103 6.70 -4.27 37.95
CA ASN A 103 7.37 -5.52 37.56
C ASN A 103 8.17 -5.37 36.26
N GLY A 104 9.12 -6.29 36.07
CA GLY A 104 10.01 -6.32 34.91
C GLY A 104 11.39 -5.74 35.21
N GLY A 105 12.22 -5.59 34.17
CA GLY A 105 13.55 -4.98 34.31
C GLY A 105 13.47 -3.46 34.51
N LEU A 106 14.60 -2.82 34.85
CA LEU A 106 14.70 -1.38 35.15
C LEU A 106 13.84 -0.49 34.23
N ASN A 107 14.00 -0.64 32.92
CA ASN A 107 13.33 0.22 31.94
C ASN A 107 11.81 -0.03 31.83
N GLN A 108 11.34 -1.25 32.14
CA GLN A 108 9.91 -1.54 32.28
C GLN A 108 9.34 -0.92 33.55
N MET A 109 10.07 -1.05 34.67
CA MET A 109 9.67 -0.44 35.94
C MET A 109 9.62 1.08 35.81
N ARG A 110 10.61 1.71 35.14
CA ARG A 110 10.63 3.15 34.85
C ARG A 110 9.37 3.60 34.11
N ALA A 111 9.02 2.93 33.01
CA ALA A 111 7.81 3.21 32.25
C ALA A 111 6.53 2.99 33.09
N ALA A 112 6.47 1.92 33.89
CA ALA A 112 5.35 1.65 34.77
C ALA A 112 5.18 2.72 35.85
N ILE A 113 6.27 3.24 36.43
CA ILE A 113 6.22 4.33 37.42
C ILE A 113 5.63 5.59 36.77
N CYS A 114 6.10 5.96 35.57
CA CYS A 114 5.55 7.08 34.80
C CYS A 114 4.05 6.92 34.52
N ASP A 115 3.60 5.73 34.13
CA ASP A 115 2.18 5.44 33.90
C ASP A 115 1.38 5.58 35.21
N MET A 116 1.89 5.06 36.33
CA MET A 116 1.16 5.05 37.59
C MET A 116 1.10 6.41 38.28
N VAL A 117 2.12 7.26 38.12
CA VAL A 117 2.03 8.68 38.51
C VAL A 117 0.94 9.38 37.71
N THR A 118 0.84 9.09 36.41
CA THR A 118 -0.19 9.66 35.53
C THR A 118 -1.59 9.18 35.91
N VAL A 119 -1.75 7.91 36.26
CA VAL A 119 -3.02 7.38 36.78
C VAL A 119 -3.38 8.02 38.13
N ALA A 120 -2.41 8.20 39.02
CA ALA A 120 -2.64 8.89 40.29
C ALA A 120 -3.10 10.34 40.07
N ARG A 121 -2.51 11.05 39.09
CA ARG A 121 -2.93 12.39 38.68
C ARG A 121 -4.35 12.41 38.11
N LEU A 122 -4.65 11.49 37.19
CA LEU A 122 -5.95 11.36 36.52
C LEU A 122 -7.08 11.12 37.53
N LEU A 123 -6.82 10.29 38.53
CA LEU A 123 -7.80 9.88 39.54
C LEU A 123 -7.76 10.73 40.83
N ASN A 124 -6.86 11.71 40.90
CA ASN A 124 -6.65 12.57 42.07
C ASN A 124 -6.37 11.76 43.36
N LEU A 125 -5.42 10.82 43.26
CA LEU A 125 -5.02 9.89 44.32
C LEU A 125 -3.69 10.28 44.97
N THR A 126 -3.51 9.91 46.24
CA THR A 126 -2.21 9.99 46.91
C THR A 126 -1.40 8.75 46.52
N LEU A 127 -0.27 8.95 45.85
CA LEU A 127 0.60 7.85 45.47
C LEU A 127 1.53 7.50 46.64
N VAL A 128 1.60 6.22 47.00
CA VAL A 128 2.68 5.70 47.85
C VAL A 128 3.87 5.38 46.96
N ILE A 129 5.10 5.65 47.42
CA ILE A 129 6.32 5.31 46.67
C ILE A 129 6.19 3.89 46.08
N PRO A 130 6.39 3.72 44.76
CA PRO A 130 6.26 2.41 44.12
C PRO A 130 7.21 1.37 44.70
N GLU A 131 6.71 0.16 44.90
CA GLU A 131 7.52 -1.01 45.21
C GLU A 131 8.06 -1.63 43.92
N LEU A 132 9.31 -2.03 43.93
CA LEU A 132 9.96 -2.69 42.80
C LEU A 132 9.87 -4.22 42.95
N ASP A 133 9.75 -4.92 41.82
CA ASP A 133 9.55 -6.36 41.80
C ASP A 133 10.84 -7.13 42.09
N LYS A 134 10.87 -7.78 43.25
CA LYS A 134 11.98 -8.63 43.72
C LYS A 134 11.81 -10.13 43.36
N GLN A 135 10.68 -10.51 42.75
CA GLN A 135 10.30 -11.90 42.47
C GLN A 135 10.39 -12.28 40.99
N SER A 136 10.88 -11.37 40.14
CA SER A 136 11.06 -11.60 38.71
C SER A 136 12.30 -12.46 38.42
N PHE A 137 12.54 -12.77 37.13
CA PHE A 137 13.70 -13.55 36.67
C PHE A 137 15.03 -13.02 37.21
N TRP A 138 15.19 -11.69 37.30
CA TRP A 138 16.44 -11.06 37.76
C TRP A 138 16.61 -11.08 39.28
N ALA A 139 15.55 -11.39 40.05
CA ALA A 139 15.54 -11.49 41.51
C ALA A 139 16.28 -10.35 42.23
N ASP A 140 16.16 -9.13 41.70
CA ASP A 140 16.91 -7.97 42.17
C ASP A 140 16.39 -7.49 43.54
N PRO A 141 17.27 -7.35 44.56
CA PRO A 141 16.84 -6.92 45.88
C PRO A 141 16.61 -5.41 46.01
N SER A 142 17.00 -4.61 45.01
CA SER A 142 16.98 -3.14 45.06
C SER A 142 15.58 -2.58 45.36
N ASP A 143 15.53 -1.61 46.27
CA ASP A 143 14.35 -0.80 46.54
C ASP A 143 14.33 0.47 45.67
N PHE A 144 13.24 1.24 45.76
CA PHE A 144 13.08 2.45 44.96
C PHE A 144 14.18 3.49 45.25
N ASP A 145 14.60 3.62 46.52
CA ASP A 145 15.64 4.55 46.98
C ASP A 145 17.07 4.11 46.66
N ASP A 146 17.29 2.84 46.35
CA ASP A 146 18.58 2.37 45.82
C ASP A 146 18.79 2.83 44.36
N LEU A 147 17.69 2.98 43.60
CA LEU A 147 17.72 3.32 42.17
C LEU A 147 17.47 4.79 41.89
N PHE A 148 16.47 5.40 42.54
CA PHE A 148 16.02 6.75 42.24
C PHE A 148 16.11 7.66 43.46
N ASP A 149 16.46 8.93 43.23
CA ASP A 149 16.46 9.95 44.28
C ASP A 149 15.03 10.25 44.73
N VAL A 150 14.62 9.64 45.85
CA VAL A 150 13.27 9.78 46.43
C VAL A 150 12.92 11.23 46.75
N LYS A 151 13.88 12.01 47.26
CA LYS A 151 13.61 13.40 47.65
C LYS A 151 13.33 14.21 46.40
N HIS A 152 14.21 14.11 45.41
CA HIS A 152 14.03 14.77 44.11
C HIS A 152 12.73 14.34 43.41
N PHE A 153 12.37 13.05 43.46
CA PHE A 153 11.15 12.53 42.86
C PHE A 153 9.88 13.13 43.51
N ILE A 154 9.82 13.20 44.84
CA ILE A 154 8.69 13.82 45.56
C ILE A 154 8.64 15.33 45.29
N ASP A 155 9.78 16.02 45.42
CA ASP A 155 9.87 17.47 45.29
C ASP A 155 9.54 17.93 43.86
N SER A 156 9.94 17.16 42.84
CA SER A 156 9.68 17.48 41.42
C SER A 156 8.23 17.29 41.00
N LEU A 157 7.44 16.52 41.75
CA LEU A 157 6.05 16.15 41.41
C LEU A 157 5.01 16.72 42.37
N LYS A 158 5.45 17.48 43.38
CA LYS A 158 4.60 17.98 44.48
C LYS A 158 3.37 18.80 44.03
N ASP A 159 3.43 19.45 42.86
CA ASP A 159 2.33 20.28 42.33
C ASP A 159 1.33 19.49 41.48
N GLU A 160 1.74 18.30 41.04
CA GLU A 160 0.97 17.42 40.18
C GLU A 160 0.30 16.31 40.99
N VAL A 161 1.07 15.59 41.82
CA VAL A 161 0.59 14.43 42.58
C VAL A 161 1.17 14.46 43.99
N HIS A 162 0.32 14.26 44.99
CA HIS A 162 0.79 14.07 46.35
C HIS A 162 1.40 12.67 46.52
N ILE A 163 2.69 12.61 46.89
CA ILE A 163 3.45 11.38 47.04
C ILE A 163 3.91 11.21 48.48
N THR A 164 3.67 10.04 49.07
CA THR A 164 4.07 9.72 50.45
C THR A 164 5.00 8.51 50.48
N LYS A 165 5.99 8.51 51.39
CA LYS A 165 6.94 7.39 51.52
C LYS A 165 6.28 6.11 52.00
N ARG A 166 5.28 6.22 52.90
CA ARG A 166 4.57 5.11 53.53
C ARG A 166 3.13 5.53 53.81
N LEU A 167 2.24 4.56 53.89
CA LEU A 167 0.86 4.80 54.31
C LEU A 167 0.81 5.40 55.73
N PRO A 168 -0.10 6.35 56.00
CA PRO A 168 -0.25 6.93 57.34
C PRO A 168 -0.56 5.85 58.39
N LYS A 169 0.02 5.95 59.59
CA LYS A 169 -0.15 4.95 60.67
C LYS A 169 -1.61 4.64 61.01
N LYS A 170 -2.50 5.66 60.97
CA LYS A 170 -3.95 5.53 61.19
C LYS A 170 -4.65 4.63 60.17
N ILE A 171 -4.15 4.61 58.93
CA ILE A 171 -4.67 3.79 57.83
C ILE A 171 -3.97 2.44 57.83
N SER A 172 -2.66 2.39 58.10
CA SER A 172 -1.85 1.16 58.11
C SER A 172 -2.38 0.05 59.02
N GLY A 173 -2.97 0.38 60.17
CA GLY A 173 -3.53 -0.61 61.10
C GLY A 173 -4.91 -1.16 60.71
N LYS A 174 -5.77 -0.36 60.08
CA LYS A 174 -7.10 -0.77 59.58
C LYS A 174 -7.09 -1.29 58.14
N ALA A 175 -6.07 -0.97 57.35
CA ALA A 175 -5.99 -1.29 55.93
C ALA A 175 -5.60 -2.74 55.63
N SER A 176 -5.01 -3.48 56.58
CA SER A 176 -4.63 -4.88 56.34
C SER A 176 -5.83 -5.81 56.10
N SER A 177 -7.05 -5.40 56.49
CA SER A 177 -8.29 -6.16 56.26
C SER A 177 -9.09 -5.71 55.02
N ASN A 178 -8.88 -4.50 54.50
CA ASN A 178 -9.66 -3.91 53.39
C ASN A 178 -8.81 -3.50 52.16
N LEU A 179 -7.55 -3.94 52.09
CA LEU A 179 -6.65 -3.68 50.96
C LEU A 179 -7.12 -4.48 49.73
N LEU A 180 -7.62 -3.78 48.70
CA LEU A 180 -7.94 -4.40 47.43
C LEU A 180 -6.68 -4.53 46.58
N ARG A 181 -6.19 -5.76 46.37
CA ARG A 181 -5.08 -6.04 45.47
C ARG A 181 -5.61 -6.46 44.10
N MET A 182 -5.20 -5.76 43.04
CA MET A 182 -5.67 -6.05 41.69
C MET A 182 -4.63 -5.74 40.61
N ARG A 183 -4.77 -6.40 39.46
CA ARG A 183 -3.98 -6.12 38.26
C ARG A 183 -4.83 -5.31 37.29
N PRO A 184 -4.47 -4.06 36.96
CA PRO A 184 -5.17 -3.31 35.93
C PRO A 184 -5.17 -4.04 34.59
N VAL A 185 -6.20 -3.80 33.78
CA VAL A 185 -6.26 -4.32 32.42
C VAL A 185 -5.14 -3.67 31.59
N SER A 186 -4.46 -4.47 30.76
CA SER A 186 -3.34 -3.98 29.95
C SER A 186 -3.82 -3.02 28.86
N TRP A 187 -3.07 -1.94 28.62
CA TRP A 187 -3.36 -0.93 27.59
C TRP A 187 -4.73 -0.26 27.71
N SER A 188 -5.18 -0.01 28.95
CA SER A 188 -6.45 0.64 29.22
C SER A 188 -6.41 2.16 28.99
N ASP A 189 -7.52 2.70 28.50
CA ASP A 189 -7.74 4.13 28.29
C ASP A 189 -8.20 4.85 29.58
N GLU A 190 -8.40 6.17 29.50
CA GLU A 190 -8.88 6.97 30.64
C GLU A 190 -10.27 6.53 31.13
N LYS A 191 -11.15 6.09 30.22
CA LYS A 191 -12.51 5.68 30.58
C LYS A 191 -12.49 4.49 31.52
N TYR A 192 -11.62 3.52 31.27
CA TYR A 192 -11.42 2.40 32.19
C TYR A 192 -11.06 2.88 33.60
N TYR A 193 -10.08 3.78 33.73
CA TYR A 193 -9.65 4.27 35.04
C TYR A 193 -10.75 5.11 35.73
N LEU A 194 -11.40 6.02 35.00
CA LEU A 194 -12.43 6.89 35.56
C LEU A 194 -13.73 6.15 35.91
N GLN A 195 -14.15 5.19 35.09
CA GLN A 195 -15.46 4.54 35.24
C GLN A 195 -15.39 3.22 36.01
N GLN A 196 -14.27 2.49 35.94
CA GLN A 196 -14.14 1.18 36.60
C GLN A 196 -13.25 1.20 37.83
N ILE A 197 -12.14 1.96 37.80
CA ILE A 197 -11.18 2.00 38.92
C ILE A 197 -11.58 3.01 39.98
N LEU A 198 -11.89 4.26 39.58
CA LEU A 198 -12.22 5.32 40.54
C LEU A 198 -13.33 4.93 41.53
N PRO A 199 -14.44 4.29 41.12
CA PRO A 199 -15.49 3.90 42.07
C PRO A 199 -15.05 2.87 43.12
N LEU A 200 -13.95 2.14 42.88
CA LEU A 200 -13.42 1.17 43.86
C LEU A 200 -12.79 1.89 45.06
N PHE A 201 -12.28 3.11 44.88
CA PHE A 201 -11.72 3.90 45.98
C PHE A 201 -12.78 4.37 46.98
N ASN A 202 -14.04 4.47 46.56
CA ASN A 202 -15.17 4.72 47.47
C ASN A 202 -15.42 3.54 48.44
N LYS A 203 -15.05 2.31 48.04
CA LYS A 203 -15.21 1.09 48.84
C LYS A 203 -13.95 0.74 49.63
N SER A 204 -12.79 0.95 49.01
CA SER A 204 -11.47 0.65 49.57
C SER A 204 -10.62 1.91 49.52
N ASN A 205 -10.36 2.52 50.67
CA ASN A 205 -9.54 3.74 50.77
C ASN A 205 -8.06 3.52 50.34
N VAL A 206 -7.63 2.25 50.20
CA VAL A 206 -6.32 1.86 49.69
C VAL A 206 -6.49 0.75 48.66
N ILE A 207 -5.92 0.95 47.47
CA ILE A 207 -5.87 -0.07 46.41
C ILE A 207 -4.42 -0.33 46.05
N HIS A 208 -4.07 -1.61 45.92
CA HIS A 208 -2.75 -2.06 45.50
C HIS A 208 -2.79 -2.61 44.07
N PHE A 209 -2.20 -1.87 43.14
CA PHE A 209 -1.95 -2.34 41.80
C PHE A 209 -0.72 -3.22 41.76
N ASN A 210 -0.92 -4.51 41.48
CA ASN A 210 0.16 -5.46 41.27
C ASN A 210 0.42 -5.69 39.77
N LYS A 211 1.70 -5.82 39.42
CA LYS A 211 2.18 -6.01 38.04
C LYS A 211 1.74 -4.89 37.07
N THR A 212 2.28 -3.70 37.25
CA THR A 212 1.85 -2.48 36.54
C THR A 212 2.52 -2.24 35.18
N ASP A 213 3.17 -3.25 34.60
CA ASP A 213 3.71 -3.19 33.24
C ASP A 213 2.61 -3.00 32.17
N ALA A 214 2.80 -2.02 31.27
CA ALA A 214 1.96 -1.77 30.09
C ALA A 214 0.44 -1.71 30.39
N ARG A 215 0.06 -0.94 31.42
CA ARG A 215 -1.35 -0.82 31.88
C ARG A 215 -2.08 0.42 31.36
N LEU A 216 -1.36 1.42 30.89
CA LEU A 216 -1.94 2.66 30.39
C LEU A 216 -1.75 2.76 28.87
N ALA A 217 -2.79 3.13 28.14
CA ALA A 217 -2.75 3.30 26.69
C ALA A 217 -1.79 4.43 26.26
N ASN A 218 -1.29 4.38 25.01
CA ASN A 218 -0.38 5.40 24.48
C ASN A 218 -1.10 6.70 24.09
N ASN A 219 -2.41 6.67 23.85
CA ASN A 219 -3.18 7.83 23.39
C ASN A 219 -3.95 8.48 24.56
N LEU A 220 -3.28 9.38 25.26
CA LEU A 220 -3.82 10.17 26.38
C LEU A 220 -3.84 11.67 26.03
N PRO A 221 -4.66 12.49 26.70
CA PRO A 221 -4.65 13.94 26.63
C PRO A 221 -3.24 14.51 26.83
N ILE A 222 -2.97 15.60 26.11
CA ILE A 222 -1.64 16.21 26.02
C ILE A 222 -1.05 16.55 27.40
N ASP A 223 -1.87 16.98 28.35
CA ASP A 223 -1.40 17.34 29.69
C ASP A 223 -0.93 16.11 30.49
N LEU A 224 -1.62 14.98 30.35
CA LEU A 224 -1.20 13.71 30.96
C LEU A 224 0.07 13.17 30.30
N GLN A 225 0.21 13.36 28.98
CA GLN A 225 1.45 13.00 28.28
C GLN A 225 2.63 13.86 28.74
N LYS A 226 2.43 15.18 28.88
CA LYS A 226 3.43 16.09 29.44
C LYS A 226 3.83 15.71 30.86
N LEU A 227 2.88 15.23 31.67
CA LEU A 227 3.22 14.65 32.98
C LEU A 227 4.09 13.40 32.83
N ARG A 228 3.76 12.46 31.94
CA ARG A 228 4.63 11.30 31.65
C ARG A 228 6.04 11.73 31.22
N CYS A 229 6.15 12.78 30.40
CA CYS A 229 7.43 13.39 30.02
C CYS A 229 8.20 13.88 31.24
N HIS A 230 7.56 14.68 32.08
CA HIS A 230 8.17 15.27 33.27
C HIS A 230 8.63 14.18 34.24
N VAL A 231 7.80 13.17 34.48
CA VAL A 231 8.17 12.03 35.33
C VAL A 231 9.37 11.28 34.74
N ASN A 232 9.32 10.97 33.44
CA ASN A 232 10.34 10.13 32.80
C ASN A 232 11.67 10.85 32.58
N TYR A 233 11.71 12.15 32.31
CA TYR A 233 12.96 12.84 31.95
C TYR A 233 13.50 13.76 33.06
N HIS A 234 12.67 14.14 34.03
CA HIS A 234 13.08 15.04 35.12
C HIS A 234 12.92 14.42 36.51
N ALA A 235 11.76 13.84 36.84
CA ALA A 235 11.51 13.37 38.20
C ALA A 235 12.22 12.05 38.54
N LEU A 236 12.30 11.11 37.61
CA LEU A 236 13.00 9.82 37.78
C LEU A 236 14.51 9.96 37.55
N LYS A 237 15.15 10.69 38.47
CA LYS A 237 16.60 10.85 38.53
C LYS A 237 17.24 9.68 39.27
N PHE A 238 18.34 9.13 38.78
CA PHE A 238 19.06 8.08 39.50
C PHE A 238 19.68 8.64 40.79
N THR A 239 20.05 7.75 41.73
CA THR A 239 20.74 8.18 42.94
C THR A 239 22.06 8.90 42.61
N PRO A 240 22.51 9.86 43.45
CA PRO A 240 23.76 10.58 43.21
C PRO A 240 24.99 9.67 43.05
N GLN A 241 24.99 8.51 43.73
CA GLN A 241 26.04 7.51 43.63
C GLN A 241 26.10 6.86 42.25
N LEU A 242 24.94 6.42 41.72
CA LEU A 242 24.84 5.86 40.37
C LEU A 242 25.18 6.90 39.29
N GLU A 243 24.71 8.14 39.45
CA GLU A 243 25.03 9.21 38.51
C GLU A 243 26.52 9.53 38.48
N ALA A 244 27.18 9.60 39.64
CA ALA A 244 28.62 9.85 39.72
C ALA A 244 29.42 8.77 38.99
N LEU A 245 29.08 7.49 39.21
CA LEU A 245 29.76 6.38 38.55
C LEU A 245 29.48 6.33 37.04
N GLY A 246 28.22 6.50 36.64
CA GLY A 246 27.82 6.55 35.23
C GLY A 246 28.49 7.71 34.48
N ASN A 247 28.59 8.88 35.09
CA ASN A 247 29.29 10.02 34.51
C ASN A 247 30.79 9.77 34.36
N ARG A 248 31.43 9.05 35.31
CA ARG A 248 32.84 8.65 35.18
C ARG A 248 33.05 7.71 33.99
N LEU A 249 32.18 6.71 33.80
CA LEU A 249 32.19 5.83 32.61
C LEU A 249 32.09 6.63 31.31
N VAL A 250 31.11 7.54 31.24
CA VAL A 250 30.90 8.41 30.07
C VAL A 250 32.14 9.26 29.78
N GLN A 251 32.75 9.86 30.80
CA GLN A 251 33.97 10.67 30.65
C GLN A 251 35.16 9.84 30.14
N ILE A 252 35.34 8.61 30.62
CA ILE A 252 36.39 7.70 30.15
C ILE A 252 36.22 7.41 28.65
N LEU A 253 35.00 7.09 28.23
CA LEU A 253 34.67 6.79 26.83
C LEU A 253 34.87 8.02 25.93
N GLN A 254 34.30 9.17 26.32
CA GLN A 254 34.41 10.41 25.54
C GLN A 254 35.85 10.92 25.41
N LYS A 255 36.69 10.75 26.45
CA LYS A 255 38.13 11.08 26.37
C LYS A 255 38.88 10.24 25.33
N ARG A 256 38.41 9.03 25.03
CA ARG A 256 38.98 8.15 24.00
C ARG A 256 38.47 8.45 22.59
N GLY A 257 37.45 9.29 22.45
CA GLY A 257 36.94 9.80 21.18
C GLY A 257 35.52 9.33 20.88
N PHE A 258 35.24 9.17 19.57
CA PHE A 258 33.94 8.70 19.09
C PHE A 258 33.68 7.26 19.53
N PHE A 259 32.50 7.01 20.08
CA PHE A 259 32.12 5.65 20.48
C PHE A 259 30.63 5.33 20.26
N ILE A 260 30.37 4.05 20.05
CA ILE A 260 29.04 3.49 19.83
C ILE A 260 28.60 2.74 21.09
N ALA A 261 27.37 2.95 21.53
CA ALA A 261 26.73 2.04 22.48
C ALA A 261 25.96 0.96 21.71
N LEU A 262 26.46 -0.27 21.78
CA LEU A 262 25.83 -1.44 21.19
C LEU A 262 25.04 -2.17 22.29
N HIS A 263 23.71 -2.08 22.23
CA HIS A 263 22.83 -2.83 23.12
C HIS A 263 22.61 -4.24 22.54
N LEU A 264 23.60 -5.09 22.81
CA LEU A 264 23.71 -6.46 22.31
C LEU A 264 22.89 -7.41 23.18
N ARG A 265 21.64 -7.69 22.78
CA ARG A 265 20.68 -8.49 23.55
C ARG A 265 20.74 -9.98 23.25
N TYR A 266 21.96 -10.50 23.20
CA TYR A 266 22.24 -11.94 23.10
C TYR A 266 22.47 -12.52 24.50
N GLU A 267 21.48 -12.34 25.37
CA GLU A 267 21.49 -12.76 26.78
C GLU A 267 20.62 -14.01 26.96
N MET A 268 20.98 -14.84 27.94
CA MET A 268 20.32 -16.14 28.16
C MET A 268 18.81 -16.01 28.40
N ASP A 269 18.38 -14.97 29.12
CA ASP A 269 16.98 -14.69 29.41
C ASP A 269 16.18 -14.33 28.14
N VAL A 270 16.75 -13.48 27.28
CA VAL A 270 16.15 -13.08 26.02
C VAL A 270 16.08 -14.26 25.07
N LEU A 271 17.14 -15.06 24.95
CA LEU A 271 17.16 -16.23 24.07
C LEU A 271 16.19 -17.32 24.54
N ALA A 272 16.14 -17.60 25.84
CA ALA A 272 15.19 -18.55 26.40
C ALA A 272 13.74 -18.08 26.24
N PHE A 273 13.45 -16.79 26.50
CA PHE A 273 12.12 -16.21 26.34
C PHE A 273 11.65 -16.16 24.88
N SER A 274 12.51 -15.71 23.97
CA SER A 274 12.19 -15.58 22.55
C SER A 274 12.18 -16.92 21.79
N GLY A 275 12.83 -17.95 22.36
CA GLY A 275 13.00 -19.25 21.73
C GLY A 275 14.03 -19.25 20.59
N CYS A 276 14.87 -18.22 20.52
CA CYS A 276 15.82 -18.05 19.44
C CYS A 276 17.11 -18.83 19.73
N THR A 277 17.42 -19.82 18.90
CA THR A 277 18.58 -20.71 19.02
C THR A 277 19.53 -20.63 17.83
N HIS A 278 19.34 -19.64 16.94
CA HIS A 278 20.28 -19.41 15.84
C HIS A 278 21.66 -19.03 16.39
N GLY A 279 22.69 -19.74 15.93
CA GLY A 279 24.06 -19.65 16.43
C GLY A 279 24.36 -20.55 17.64
N CYS A 280 23.34 -21.12 18.32
CA CYS A 280 23.55 -22.02 19.46
C CYS A 280 23.94 -23.45 19.02
N SER A 281 24.70 -24.15 19.86
CA SER A 281 24.86 -25.60 19.77
C SER A 281 23.57 -26.33 20.18
N LYS A 282 23.50 -27.64 19.96
CA LYS A 282 22.35 -28.45 20.38
C LYS A 282 22.19 -28.43 21.90
N GLU A 283 23.29 -28.50 22.63
CA GLU A 283 23.33 -28.49 24.09
C GLU A 283 22.86 -27.14 24.63
N GLU A 284 23.34 -26.03 24.05
CA GLU A 284 22.91 -24.67 24.37
C GLU A 284 21.41 -24.47 24.10
N ALA A 285 20.91 -24.99 22.98
CA ALA A 285 19.49 -24.92 22.64
C ALA A 285 18.60 -25.68 23.65
N GLU A 286 19.03 -26.86 24.12
CA GLU A 286 18.32 -27.62 25.14
C GLU A 286 18.39 -26.97 26.52
N GLU A 287 19.50 -26.33 26.89
CA GLU A 287 19.61 -25.54 28.12
C GLU A 287 18.59 -24.38 28.11
N LEU A 288 18.54 -23.61 27.02
CA LEU A 288 17.59 -22.51 26.85
C LEU A 288 16.14 -23.01 26.86
N LYS A 289 15.89 -24.20 26.31
CA LYS A 289 14.57 -24.86 26.38
C LYS A 289 14.24 -25.22 27.83
N SER A 290 15.13 -25.89 28.55
CA SER A 290 14.95 -26.25 29.97
C SER A 290 14.64 -25.03 30.83
N LEU A 291 15.40 -23.95 30.67
CA LEU A 291 15.18 -22.69 31.37
C LEU A 291 13.77 -22.14 31.10
N ARG A 292 13.30 -22.23 29.85
CA ARG A 292 11.94 -21.79 29.48
C ARG A 292 10.85 -22.58 30.20
N TYR A 293 11.04 -23.88 30.40
CA TYR A 293 10.09 -24.74 31.11
C TYR A 293 10.12 -24.51 32.62
N ALA A 294 11.28 -24.16 33.18
CA ALA A 294 11.43 -23.86 34.61
C ALA A 294 10.59 -22.67 35.10
N PHE A 295 10.18 -21.74 34.21
CA PHE A 295 9.38 -20.57 34.56
C PHE A 295 7.90 -20.69 34.14
N PRO A 296 6.95 -21.00 35.04
CA PRO A 296 5.56 -21.32 34.67
C PRO A 296 4.78 -20.20 33.98
N TRP A 297 5.16 -18.94 34.21
CA TRP A 297 4.43 -17.78 33.67
C TRP A 297 4.75 -17.43 32.22
N TRP A 298 5.78 -18.03 31.60
CA TRP A 298 6.02 -17.92 30.16
C TRP A 298 5.06 -18.85 29.40
N ARG A 299 4.15 -18.27 28.62
CA ARG A 299 3.02 -19.00 28.00
C ARG A 299 3.42 -19.89 26.83
N GLU A 300 4.27 -19.38 25.95
CA GLU A 300 4.78 -20.13 24.79
C GLU A 300 5.99 -20.97 25.25
N LYS A 301 5.87 -22.30 25.16
CA LYS A 301 6.91 -23.24 25.58
C LYS A 301 7.62 -23.88 24.39
N GLU A 302 6.87 -24.32 23.40
CA GLU A 302 7.40 -24.80 22.12
C GLU A 302 7.40 -23.64 21.12
N ILE A 303 8.57 -23.32 20.57
CA ILE A 303 8.79 -22.16 19.71
C ILE A 303 9.64 -22.58 18.52
N ASP A 304 9.17 -22.27 17.31
CA ASP A 304 9.96 -22.40 16.09
C ASP A 304 10.96 -21.23 16.00
N SER A 305 12.21 -21.50 16.35
CA SER A 305 13.29 -20.52 16.31
C SER A 305 13.53 -19.96 14.90
N VAL A 306 13.39 -20.78 13.86
CA VAL A 306 13.72 -20.37 12.48
C VAL A 306 12.65 -19.41 11.99
N ALA A 307 11.38 -19.75 12.18
CA ALA A 307 10.27 -18.88 11.82
C ALA A 307 10.33 -17.54 12.58
N LYS A 308 10.62 -17.54 13.89
CA LYS A 308 10.77 -16.30 14.68
C LYS A 308 11.93 -15.44 14.18
N ARG A 309 13.06 -16.04 13.80
CA ARG A 309 14.21 -15.31 13.23
C ARG A 309 13.84 -14.66 11.90
N LEU A 310 13.24 -15.40 10.97
CA LEU A 310 12.81 -14.89 9.66
C LEU A 310 11.76 -13.77 9.77
N GLN A 311 10.96 -13.76 10.84
CA GLN A 311 10.01 -12.69 11.13
C GLN A 311 10.65 -11.46 11.83
N GLY A 312 11.95 -11.51 12.16
CA GLY A 312 12.66 -10.44 12.86
C GLY A 312 12.38 -10.38 14.37
N PHE A 313 11.84 -11.46 14.96
CA PHE A 313 11.53 -11.54 16.40
C PHE A 313 12.68 -12.06 17.26
N CYS A 314 13.83 -12.37 16.66
CA CYS A 314 15.05 -12.76 17.36
C CYS A 314 16.05 -11.59 17.53
N PRO A 315 16.91 -11.62 18.56
CA PRO A 315 18.10 -10.77 18.59
C PRO A 315 19.07 -11.20 17.49
N LEU A 316 19.76 -10.24 16.88
CA LEU A 316 20.88 -10.58 16.00
C LEU A 316 22.00 -11.22 16.82
N THR A 317 22.65 -12.26 16.28
CA THR A 317 23.82 -12.86 16.91
C THR A 317 25.01 -11.88 16.87
N PRO A 318 26.05 -12.06 17.71
CA PRO A 318 27.25 -11.24 17.61
C PRO A 318 27.94 -11.31 16.24
N GLU A 319 27.88 -12.46 15.55
CA GLU A 319 28.39 -12.65 14.20
C GLU A 319 27.59 -11.85 13.17
N GLU A 320 26.25 -11.95 13.19
CA GLU A 320 25.37 -11.17 12.33
C GLU A 320 25.55 -9.66 12.56
N THR A 321 25.63 -9.27 13.84
CA THR A 321 25.85 -7.89 14.25
C THR A 321 27.17 -7.36 13.70
N THR A 322 28.22 -8.19 13.66
CA THR A 322 29.52 -7.82 13.10
C THR A 322 29.42 -7.45 11.62
N LEU A 323 28.67 -8.24 10.84
CA LEU A 323 28.45 -7.97 9.41
C LEU A 323 27.67 -6.68 9.19
N VAL A 324 26.59 -6.47 9.95
CA VAL A 324 25.77 -5.26 9.86
C VAL A 324 26.56 -4.01 10.22
N LEU A 325 27.40 -4.05 11.26
CA LEU A 325 28.23 -2.90 11.66
C LEU A 325 29.29 -2.55 10.59
N LYS A 326 29.92 -3.57 9.98
CA LYS A 326 30.85 -3.35 8.85
C LYS A 326 30.14 -2.75 7.65
N ALA A 327 28.95 -3.25 7.30
CA ALA A 327 28.14 -2.71 6.21
C ALA A 327 27.74 -1.24 6.47
N LEU A 328 27.47 -0.87 7.73
CA LEU A 328 27.23 0.53 8.14
C LEU A 328 28.46 1.44 8.01
N GLY A 329 29.63 0.88 7.69
CA GLY A 329 30.88 1.62 7.49
C GLY A 329 31.70 1.83 8.75
N PHE A 330 31.39 1.11 9.84
CA PHE A 330 32.27 1.10 11.01
C PHE A 330 33.49 0.22 10.74
N ASP A 331 34.64 0.71 11.16
CA ASP A 331 35.94 0.08 10.94
C ASP A 331 36.55 -0.43 12.26
N LYS A 332 37.73 -1.05 12.16
CA LYS A 332 38.49 -1.57 13.31
C LYS A 332 38.87 -0.50 14.34
N ASP A 333 38.87 0.78 13.95
CA ASP A 333 39.26 1.88 14.82
C ASP A 333 38.10 2.44 15.64
N THR A 334 36.88 2.01 15.31
CA THR A 334 35.65 2.36 16.02
C THR A 334 35.63 1.76 17.43
N GLN A 335 35.44 2.61 18.44
CA GLN A 335 35.24 2.17 19.82
C GLN A 335 33.79 1.75 20.05
N ILE A 336 33.58 0.56 20.59
CA ILE A 336 32.25 0.01 20.85
C ILE A 336 32.11 -0.33 22.33
N TYR A 337 31.14 0.28 23.00
CA TYR A 337 30.71 -0.06 24.34
C TYR A 337 29.54 -1.04 24.27
N ILE A 338 29.67 -2.22 24.88
CA ILE A 338 28.55 -3.18 24.98
C ILE A 338 27.68 -2.80 26.18
N ALA A 339 26.46 -2.36 25.88
CA ALA A 339 25.41 -2.06 26.86
C ALA A 339 24.52 -3.30 27.05
N SER A 340 24.97 -4.28 27.82
CA SER A 340 24.22 -5.50 28.14
C SER A 340 24.69 -6.13 29.46
N GLY A 341 23.89 -7.06 29.97
CA GLY A 341 24.35 -8.06 30.93
C GLY A 341 25.28 -9.09 30.26
N GLU A 342 25.38 -10.26 30.87
CA GLU A 342 26.26 -11.32 30.40
C GLU A 342 25.81 -11.87 29.03
N ILE A 343 26.74 -11.86 28.07
CA ILE A 343 26.48 -12.38 26.72
C ILE A 343 26.54 -13.90 26.78
N TYR A 344 25.50 -14.57 26.28
CA TYR A 344 25.42 -16.02 26.28
C TYR A 344 26.50 -16.65 25.39
N GLY A 345 27.23 -17.61 25.96
CA GLY A 345 28.46 -18.17 25.35
C GLY A 345 29.72 -17.32 25.58
N GLY A 346 29.63 -16.22 26.32
CA GLY A 346 30.76 -15.42 26.80
C GLY A 346 31.73 -14.97 25.71
N GLU A 347 33.02 -15.08 26.01
CA GLU A 347 34.08 -14.60 25.13
C GLU A 347 34.18 -15.36 23.80
N LYS A 348 33.77 -16.63 23.77
CA LYS A 348 33.68 -17.40 22.53
C LYS A 348 32.75 -16.72 21.53
N ARG A 349 31.57 -16.28 21.98
CA ARG A 349 30.57 -15.62 21.13
C ARG A 349 30.99 -14.21 20.71
N LEU A 350 31.72 -13.50 21.56
CA LEU A 350 32.23 -12.15 21.26
C LEU A 350 33.48 -12.13 20.38
N SER A 351 34.13 -13.28 20.15
CA SER A 351 35.40 -13.38 19.42
C SER A 351 35.35 -12.74 18.02
N THR A 352 34.31 -13.03 17.23
CA THR A 352 34.10 -12.47 15.89
C THR A 352 33.95 -10.95 15.93
N LEU A 353 33.17 -10.44 16.89
CA LEU A 353 32.94 -9.02 17.05
C LEU A 353 34.22 -8.30 17.51
N ARG A 354 34.99 -8.88 18.44
CA ARG A 354 36.26 -8.32 18.91
C ARG A 354 37.34 -8.35 17.82
N ALA A 355 37.39 -9.39 17.01
CA ALA A 355 38.31 -9.48 15.88
C ALA A 355 38.04 -8.38 14.84
N ALA A 356 36.78 -8.05 14.59
CA ALA A 356 36.39 -6.95 13.72
C ALA A 356 36.59 -5.57 14.36
N PHE A 357 36.34 -5.45 15.67
CA PHE A 357 36.39 -4.21 16.43
C PHE A 357 37.25 -4.38 17.70
N PRO A 358 38.59 -4.25 17.60
CA PRO A 358 39.50 -4.48 18.73
C PRO A 358 39.27 -3.57 19.95
N LYS A 359 38.69 -2.39 19.76
CA LYS A 359 38.38 -1.41 20.84
C LYS A 359 37.02 -1.67 21.50
N LEU A 360 36.59 -2.93 21.55
CA LEU A 360 35.38 -3.38 22.23
C LEU A 360 35.58 -3.34 23.75
N VAL A 361 34.71 -2.63 24.45
CA VAL A 361 34.81 -2.42 25.90
C VAL A 361 33.46 -2.65 26.60
N ARG A 362 33.52 -2.97 27.89
CA ARG A 362 32.38 -3.11 28.80
C ARG A 362 32.63 -2.33 30.09
N LYS A 363 31.60 -2.04 30.87
CA LYS A 363 31.74 -1.36 32.18
C LYS A 363 32.73 -2.06 33.11
N GLU A 364 32.77 -3.39 33.10
CA GLU A 364 33.68 -4.23 33.88
C GLU A 364 35.15 -4.08 33.47
N MET A 365 35.42 -3.59 32.25
CA MET A 365 36.77 -3.34 31.75
C MET A 365 37.24 -1.90 31.97
N LEU A 366 36.33 -0.99 32.33
CA LEU A 366 36.58 0.45 32.39
C LEU A 366 36.60 0.99 33.82
N LEU A 367 35.97 0.29 34.76
CA LEU A 367 35.89 0.67 36.17
C LEU A 367 36.75 -0.26 37.02
N ASP A 368 37.21 0.27 38.15
CA ASP A 368 37.89 -0.52 39.16
C ASP A 368 36.91 -1.55 39.77
N PRO A 369 37.33 -2.81 40.00
CA PRO A 369 36.45 -3.84 40.56
C PRO A 369 35.77 -3.43 41.87
N GLU A 370 36.46 -2.66 42.71
CA GLU A 370 35.97 -2.09 43.97
C GLU A 370 34.78 -1.14 43.76
N ASP A 371 34.80 -0.32 42.72
CA ASP A 371 33.73 0.63 42.41
C ASP A 371 32.44 -0.11 41.99
N LEU A 372 32.61 -1.27 41.33
CA LEU A 372 31.52 -2.13 40.87
C LEU A 372 30.98 -3.07 41.95
N ARG A 373 31.78 -3.41 42.97
CA ARG A 373 31.44 -4.42 43.99
C ARG A 373 30.13 -4.15 44.71
N GLN A 374 29.82 -2.87 44.96
CA GLN A 374 28.57 -2.44 45.59
C GLN A 374 27.32 -2.62 44.69
N PHE A 375 27.51 -2.80 43.38
CA PHE A 375 26.44 -2.89 42.39
C PHE A 375 26.29 -4.29 41.75
N GLN A 376 27.28 -5.18 41.92
CA GLN A 376 27.33 -6.48 41.24
C GLN A 376 26.11 -7.38 41.47
N ASN A 377 25.48 -7.32 42.65
CA ASN A 377 24.27 -8.09 42.97
C ASN A 377 22.95 -7.36 42.65
N HIS A 378 23.05 -6.19 41.99
CA HIS A 378 21.93 -5.31 41.69
C HIS A 378 21.83 -5.08 40.18
N SER A 379 21.21 -6.04 39.48
CA SER A 379 21.06 -6.03 38.01
C SER A 379 20.48 -4.72 37.45
N SER A 380 19.55 -4.11 38.17
CA SER A 380 18.87 -2.86 37.81
C SER A 380 19.80 -1.67 37.95
N GLN A 381 20.69 -1.67 38.94
CA GLN A 381 21.71 -0.63 39.11
C GLN A 381 22.78 -0.74 38.01
N MET A 382 23.18 -1.96 37.65
CA MET A 382 24.08 -2.21 36.51
C MET A 382 23.46 -1.77 35.17
N ALA A 383 22.17 -2.05 34.96
CA ALA A 383 21.43 -1.58 33.79
C ALA A 383 21.27 -0.05 33.75
N ALA A 384 21.26 0.63 34.91
CA ALA A 384 21.22 2.09 34.99
C ALA A 384 22.52 2.71 34.45
N LEU A 385 23.68 2.10 34.71
CA LEU A 385 24.96 2.54 34.14
C LEU A 385 24.96 2.40 32.61
N ASP A 386 24.51 1.25 32.10
CA ASP A 386 24.40 1.02 30.65
C ASP A 386 23.41 2.00 30.00
N TYR A 387 22.34 2.35 30.70
CA TYR A 387 21.37 3.35 30.27
C TYR A 387 22.04 4.72 30.11
N MET A 388 22.77 5.19 31.12
CA MET A 388 23.48 6.48 31.07
C MET A 388 24.53 6.52 29.95
N VAL A 389 25.33 5.47 29.79
CA VAL A 389 26.34 5.39 28.72
C VAL A 389 25.67 5.39 27.34
N SER A 390 24.56 4.65 27.17
CA SER A 390 23.82 4.61 25.91
C SER A 390 23.24 5.98 25.53
N LEU A 391 22.77 6.77 26.49
CA LEU A 391 22.32 8.15 26.23
C LEU A 391 23.48 9.09 25.83
N ALA A 392 24.66 8.89 26.41
CA ALA A 392 25.83 9.73 26.18
C ALA A 392 26.62 9.39 24.91
N SER A 393 26.42 8.20 24.34
CA SER A 393 27.10 7.73 23.13
C SER A 393 26.78 8.57 21.88
N ASP A 394 27.73 8.62 20.94
CA ASP A 394 27.55 9.27 19.64
C ASP A 394 26.49 8.56 18.79
N VAL A 395 26.52 7.23 18.81
CA VAL A 395 25.55 6.36 18.13
C VAL A 395 25.09 5.26 19.06
N SER A 396 23.77 5.07 19.18
CA SER A 396 23.17 3.94 19.89
C SER A 396 22.57 2.94 18.90
N ILE A 397 22.90 1.66 19.05
CA ILE A 397 22.44 0.59 18.15
C ILE A 397 21.94 -0.59 18.99
N PRO A 398 20.61 -0.86 19.04
CA PRO A 398 20.08 -2.05 19.67
C PRO A 398 19.99 -3.22 18.68
N THR A 399 20.43 -4.42 19.10
CA THR A 399 20.27 -5.65 18.28
C THR A 399 18.93 -6.35 18.50
N TYR A 400 18.12 -5.84 19.43
CA TYR A 400 16.79 -6.36 19.77
C TYR A 400 15.85 -5.24 20.23
N ASP A 401 14.59 -5.30 19.84
CA ASP A 401 13.52 -4.36 20.23
C ASP A 401 13.01 -4.60 21.65
N GLY A 402 13.89 -4.45 22.64
CA GLY A 402 13.59 -4.58 24.06
C GLY A 402 13.19 -3.25 24.72
N ASN A 403 12.72 -3.32 25.97
CA ASN A 403 12.27 -2.12 26.70
C ASN A 403 13.37 -1.05 26.87
N MET A 404 14.62 -1.47 27.08
CA MET A 404 15.75 -0.54 27.14
C MET A 404 15.98 0.17 25.80
N ALA A 405 15.94 -0.56 24.69
CA ALA A 405 16.08 0.01 23.35
C ALA A 405 15.04 1.10 23.10
N LYS A 406 13.77 0.81 23.43
CA LYS A 406 12.66 1.76 23.31
C LYS A 406 12.87 3.01 24.17
N VAL A 407 13.12 2.85 25.48
CA VAL A 407 13.27 4.00 26.38
C VAL A 407 14.51 4.83 26.03
N ILE A 408 15.62 4.21 25.61
CA ILE A 408 16.82 4.93 25.14
C ILE A 408 16.53 5.71 23.87
N GLU A 409 15.83 5.11 22.89
CA GLU A 409 15.45 5.79 21.67
C GLU A 409 14.63 7.05 21.97
N GLY A 410 13.59 6.94 22.79
CA GLY A 410 12.75 8.08 23.15
C GLY A 410 13.51 9.16 23.93
N HIS A 411 14.37 8.77 24.87
CA HIS A 411 15.16 9.73 25.63
C HIS A 411 16.22 10.42 24.75
N ARG A 412 16.86 9.70 23.82
CA ARG A 412 17.78 10.30 22.84
C ARG A 412 17.08 11.28 21.89
N ARG A 413 15.81 11.00 21.53
CA ARG A 413 14.94 11.97 20.82
C ARG A 413 14.70 13.23 21.66
N TYR A 414 14.34 13.05 22.94
CA TYR A 414 14.13 14.14 23.89
C TYR A 414 15.38 15.03 24.07
N LEU A 415 16.59 14.43 24.09
CA LEU A 415 17.87 15.14 24.20
C LEU A 415 18.37 15.77 22.88
N GLY A 416 17.46 16.13 21.97
CA GLY A 416 17.79 16.78 20.69
C GLY A 416 18.15 15.81 19.57
N PHE A 417 17.40 14.70 19.44
CA PHE A 417 17.54 13.72 18.35
C PHE A 417 18.96 13.15 18.18
N ARG A 418 19.57 12.68 19.27
CA ARG A 418 20.87 12.00 19.20
C ARG A 418 20.75 10.73 18.36
N LYS A 419 21.76 10.48 17.51
CA LYS A 419 21.74 9.43 16.49
C LYS A 419 21.49 8.04 17.09
N THR A 420 20.40 7.40 16.68
CA THR A 420 20.02 6.04 17.10
C THR A 420 19.70 5.26 15.84
N ILE A 421 20.34 4.10 15.62
CA ILE A 421 20.11 3.27 14.43
C ILE A 421 19.22 2.11 14.85
N SER A 422 17.94 2.17 14.49
CA SER A 422 17.00 1.06 14.72
C SER A 422 17.14 0.03 13.61
N LEU A 423 17.37 -1.24 13.96
CA LEU A 423 17.63 -2.30 13.00
C LEU A 423 16.32 -2.96 12.56
N ASP A 424 15.98 -2.88 11.26
CA ASP A 424 14.89 -3.68 10.66
C ASP A 424 15.34 -5.13 10.50
N ARG A 425 15.26 -5.88 11.60
CA ARG A 425 15.78 -7.24 11.71
C ARG A 425 15.16 -8.21 10.71
N ARG A 426 13.90 -8.02 10.31
CA ARG A 426 13.25 -8.88 9.31
C ARG A 426 13.98 -8.79 7.98
N LYS A 427 14.21 -7.56 7.49
CA LYS A 427 14.95 -7.33 6.25
C LYS A 427 16.44 -7.66 6.39
N LEU A 428 17.04 -7.35 7.54
CA LEU A 428 18.46 -7.65 7.76
C LEU A 428 18.73 -9.15 7.77
N VAL A 429 17.86 -9.96 8.39
CA VAL A 429 17.99 -11.43 8.38
C VAL A 429 17.94 -11.99 6.96
N GLU A 430 17.03 -11.50 6.13
CA GLU A 430 16.94 -11.88 4.71
C GLU A 430 18.25 -11.56 3.97
N LEU A 431 18.79 -10.35 4.13
CA LEU A 431 20.05 -9.95 3.52
C LEU A 431 21.25 -10.75 4.05
N LEU A 432 21.28 -11.04 5.35
CA LEU A 432 22.31 -11.84 5.99
C LEU A 432 22.30 -13.27 5.44
N ASP A 433 21.13 -13.88 5.28
CA ASP A 433 20.99 -15.24 4.74
C ASP A 433 21.40 -15.30 3.27
N LEU A 434 21.01 -14.30 2.46
CA LEU A 434 21.44 -14.19 1.07
C LEU A 434 22.96 -13.98 0.94
N HIS A 435 23.56 -13.20 1.83
CA HIS A 435 25.01 -13.02 1.86
C HIS A 435 25.74 -14.29 2.31
N ASN A 436 25.26 -14.95 3.37
CA ASN A 436 25.85 -16.19 3.89
C ASN A 436 25.77 -17.33 2.87
N ASN A 437 24.68 -17.39 2.09
CA ASN A 437 24.53 -18.35 1.00
C ASN A 437 25.27 -17.95 -0.30
N LYS A 438 26.06 -16.87 -0.26
CA LYS A 438 26.85 -16.33 -1.39
C LYS A 438 26.03 -15.85 -2.58
N THR A 439 24.73 -15.63 -2.40
CA THR A 439 23.85 -15.05 -3.41
C THR A 439 24.08 -13.55 -3.56
N LEU A 440 24.37 -12.85 -2.46
CA LEU A 440 24.75 -11.43 -2.46
C LEU A 440 26.25 -11.24 -2.25
N SER A 441 26.87 -10.45 -3.14
CA SER A 441 28.23 -9.97 -2.95
C SER A 441 28.33 -9.05 -1.72
N TRP A 442 29.54 -8.82 -1.20
CA TRP A 442 29.75 -7.92 -0.06
C TRP A 442 29.30 -6.48 -0.37
N ASP A 443 29.55 -6.01 -1.59
CA ASP A 443 29.22 -4.64 -2.01
C ASP A 443 27.70 -4.45 -2.16
N ASP A 444 27.01 -5.46 -2.70
CA ASP A 444 25.54 -5.46 -2.80
C ASP A 444 24.91 -5.55 -1.42
N PHE A 445 25.39 -6.48 -0.57
CA PHE A 445 24.94 -6.60 0.82
C PHE A 445 25.10 -5.27 1.56
N THR A 446 26.27 -4.63 1.44
CA THR A 446 26.55 -3.34 2.07
C THR A 446 25.59 -2.25 1.60
N SER A 447 25.36 -2.17 0.29
CA SER A 447 24.46 -1.19 -0.32
C SER A 447 23.01 -1.41 0.12
N SER A 448 22.53 -2.66 0.13
CA SER A 448 21.19 -3.01 0.59
C SER A 448 20.98 -2.75 2.09
N VAL A 449 21.96 -3.08 2.95
CA VAL A 449 21.89 -2.79 4.39
C VAL A 449 21.77 -1.28 4.63
N ARG A 450 22.58 -0.47 3.95
CA ARG A 450 22.51 1.00 4.07
C ARG A 450 21.16 1.55 3.59
N GLN A 451 20.64 1.04 2.49
CA GLN A 451 19.34 1.44 1.96
C GLN A 451 18.19 1.08 2.91
N VAL A 452 18.21 -0.13 3.49
CA VAL A 452 17.19 -0.57 4.47
C VAL A 452 17.19 0.32 5.70
N LEU A 453 18.37 0.75 6.16
CA LEU A 453 18.53 1.49 7.41
C LEU A 453 18.48 3.02 7.25
N GLU A 454 18.42 3.55 6.02
CA GLU A 454 18.41 5.00 5.73
C GLU A 454 17.29 5.74 6.49
N LYS A 455 16.09 5.14 6.57
CA LYS A 455 14.93 5.71 7.28
C LYS A 455 14.92 5.46 8.79
N SER A 456 15.90 4.71 9.31
CA SER A 456 15.90 4.21 10.69
C SER A 456 16.95 4.89 11.59
N ILE A 457 17.43 6.07 11.21
CA ILE A 457 18.52 6.82 11.87
C ILE A 457 17.98 7.91 12.81
N GLY A 458 17.05 7.56 13.71
CA GLY A 458 16.63 8.44 14.81
C GLY A 458 16.06 9.81 14.41
N GLN A 459 15.58 9.95 13.17
CA GLN A 459 15.00 11.20 12.67
C GLN A 459 13.66 11.51 13.37
N PRO A 460 13.21 12.78 13.36
CA PRO A 460 11.87 13.15 13.82
C PRO A 460 10.80 12.35 13.08
N THR A 461 9.98 11.61 13.82
CA THR A 461 8.83 10.88 13.28
C THR A 461 7.61 11.07 14.17
N CYS A 462 6.42 11.20 13.57
CA CYS A 462 5.16 11.26 14.33
C CYS A 462 4.81 9.88 14.89
N ARG A 463 4.24 9.83 16.09
CA ARG A 463 3.78 8.57 16.70
C ARG A 463 2.63 7.98 15.88
N ARG A 464 2.76 6.74 15.40
CA ARG A 464 1.68 6.02 14.71
C ARG A 464 0.55 5.66 15.67
N VAL A 465 -0.66 6.11 15.36
CA VAL A 465 -1.88 5.80 16.12
C VAL A 465 -2.76 4.85 15.29
N VAL A 466 -3.28 3.80 15.92
CA VAL A 466 -4.12 2.76 15.30
C VAL A 466 -5.43 2.70 16.08
N ALA A 467 -6.49 3.26 15.50
CA ALA A 467 -7.78 3.41 16.18
C ALA A 467 -8.30 2.06 16.70
N GLY A 468 -8.67 2.03 17.99
CA GLY A 468 -9.20 0.83 18.65
C GLY A 468 -8.16 -0.24 19.00
N LYS A 469 -6.87 -0.02 18.70
CA LYS A 469 -5.80 -0.99 18.92
C LYS A 469 -4.57 -0.37 19.59
N PRO A 470 -4.66 0.01 20.88
CA PRO A 470 -3.58 0.72 21.59
C PRO A 470 -2.25 -0.07 21.68
N LYS A 471 -2.30 -1.39 21.51
CA LYS A 471 -1.12 -2.28 21.46
C LYS A 471 -0.33 -2.20 20.16
N GLU A 472 -0.98 -1.85 19.04
CA GLU A 472 -0.36 -1.76 17.71
C GLU A 472 0.15 -0.34 17.40
N GLU A 473 -0.14 0.62 18.29
CA GLU A 473 0.37 1.99 18.27
C GLU A 473 1.86 2.04 18.58
N ASP A 474 2.53 3.07 18.06
CA ASP A 474 3.91 3.35 18.44
C ASP A 474 3.98 3.64 19.95
N TYR A 475 4.96 3.02 20.60
CA TYR A 475 5.10 3.08 22.04
C TYR A 475 5.49 4.48 22.52
N PHE A 476 4.80 5.00 23.54
CA PHE A 476 5.05 6.35 24.06
C PHE A 476 6.54 6.60 24.38
N TYR A 477 7.18 5.62 25.03
CA TYR A 477 8.56 5.77 25.52
C TYR A 477 9.63 5.59 24.43
N SER A 478 9.30 5.09 23.24
CA SER A 478 10.21 5.11 22.07
C SER A 478 10.03 6.35 21.21
N ASN A 479 8.80 6.87 21.15
CA ASN A 479 8.50 8.11 20.43
C ASN A 479 7.71 9.09 21.30
N PRO A 480 8.37 9.85 22.20
CA PRO A 480 7.75 10.75 23.17
C PRO A 480 7.49 12.14 22.57
N GLN A 481 6.77 12.19 21.45
CA GLN A 481 6.59 13.42 20.64
C GLN A 481 6.07 14.62 21.45
N GLU A 482 5.21 14.40 22.44
CA GLU A 482 4.62 15.46 23.29
C GLU A 482 5.65 16.10 24.24
N CYS A 483 6.80 15.46 24.42
CA CYS A 483 7.87 15.89 25.33
C CYS A 483 8.86 16.85 24.66
N LEU A 484 8.74 17.08 23.35
CA LEU A 484 9.70 17.84 22.57
C LEU A 484 9.34 19.34 22.57
N THR A 485 10.31 20.22 22.77
CA THR A 485 10.13 21.69 22.75
C THR A 485 9.60 22.21 21.41
N ASN A 486 9.88 21.48 20.34
CA ASN A 486 9.34 21.68 19.00
C ASN A 486 8.22 20.67 18.68
N ALA A 487 7.38 20.27 19.65
CA ALA A 487 6.22 19.42 19.38
C ALA A 487 5.21 20.06 18.39
N ASN A 488 5.29 21.38 18.20
CA ASN A 488 4.58 22.11 17.14
C ASN A 488 5.28 22.01 15.75
N GLU A 489 6.52 21.52 15.69
CA GLU A 489 7.27 21.16 14.46
C GLU A 489 7.38 19.65 14.22
N CYS A 490 6.95 18.81 15.16
CA CYS A 490 6.16 17.68 14.68
C CYS A 490 5.09 18.35 13.84
N PRO A 491 4.87 18.00 12.55
CA PRO A 491 3.64 18.41 11.95
C PRO A 491 2.57 17.83 12.87
N LEU A 492 2.01 18.70 13.73
CA LEU A 492 0.57 18.74 13.93
C LEU A 492 0.03 18.39 12.56
N PRO A 493 -0.95 17.50 12.43
CA PRO A 493 -1.65 17.39 11.18
C PRO A 493 -2.28 18.76 10.93
N ASP A 494 -1.48 19.66 10.35
CA ASP A 494 -1.86 20.72 9.48
C ASP A 494 -2.81 19.96 8.59
N LYS A 495 -4.09 20.23 8.77
CA LYS A 495 -5.11 19.76 7.82
C LYS A 495 -4.68 20.09 6.38
N TRP A 496 -3.73 21.02 6.23
CA TRP A 496 -2.95 21.39 5.06
C TRP A 496 -1.73 20.48 4.70
N LYS A 497 -0.89 19.96 5.62
CA LYS A 497 0.23 19.04 5.31
C LYS A 497 -0.15 17.56 5.35
N GLN A 498 -1.15 17.14 6.11
CA GLN A 498 -1.74 15.80 5.93
C GLN A 498 -2.36 15.64 4.54
N ARG A 499 -2.88 16.74 3.97
CA ARG A 499 -3.26 16.84 2.56
C ARG A 499 -2.09 16.67 1.59
N HIS A 500 -0.84 16.86 2.01
CA HIS A 500 0.34 16.73 1.13
C HIS A 500 1.06 15.37 1.26
N GLN A 501 0.70 14.54 2.25
CA GLN A 501 1.31 13.22 2.46
C GLN A 501 0.31 12.08 2.24
N ARG A 502 -0.99 12.32 2.48
CA ARG A 502 -2.07 11.39 2.11
C ARG A 502 -2.74 11.74 0.78
N CYS A 503 -2.41 12.89 0.22
CA CYS A 503 -2.88 13.28 -1.09
C CYS A 503 -1.73 13.87 -1.89
N PRO A 504 -1.83 13.87 -3.22
CA PRO A 504 -0.83 14.45 -4.09
C PRO A 504 -0.47 15.88 -3.68
N LYS A 505 0.80 16.22 -3.81
CA LYS A 505 1.35 17.56 -3.68
C LYS A 505 0.48 18.55 -4.44
N THR A 506 0.11 19.63 -3.75
CA THR A 506 -0.66 20.73 -4.33
C THR A 506 0.21 21.96 -4.49
N TRP A 507 -0.06 22.77 -5.51
CA TRP A 507 0.52 24.09 -5.70
C TRP A 507 -0.57 25.16 -5.65
N PRO A 508 -0.26 26.42 -5.25
CA PRO A 508 -1.23 27.50 -5.28
C PRO A 508 -1.84 27.67 -6.68
N VAL A 509 -3.16 27.89 -6.76
CA VAL A 509 -3.95 28.10 -8.01
C VAL A 509 -4.12 26.87 -8.90
N ILE A 510 -3.06 26.07 -9.09
CA ILE A 510 -3.04 24.89 -9.98
C ILE A 510 -3.22 23.55 -9.23
N GLU A 511 -3.34 23.58 -7.90
CA GLU A 511 -3.57 22.42 -7.02
C GLU A 511 -2.70 21.19 -7.39
N SER A 512 -3.23 19.97 -7.44
CA SER A 512 -2.45 18.76 -7.75
C SER A 512 -2.23 18.52 -9.25
N THR A 513 -2.59 19.46 -10.13
CA THR A 513 -2.54 19.27 -11.59
C THR A 513 -1.14 18.90 -12.09
N ILE A 514 -0.08 19.54 -11.59
CA ILE A 514 1.31 19.22 -12.01
C ILE A 514 1.67 17.77 -11.63
N GLU A 515 1.30 17.32 -10.44
CA GLU A 515 1.65 15.97 -10.02
C GLU A 515 0.86 14.91 -10.80
N GLN A 516 -0.42 15.17 -11.06
CA GLN A 516 -1.23 14.29 -11.90
C GLN A 516 -0.67 14.20 -13.32
N LEU A 517 -0.28 15.32 -13.94
CA LEU A 517 0.31 15.34 -15.27
C LEU A 517 1.67 14.63 -15.30
N ARG A 518 2.53 14.84 -14.30
CA ARG A 518 3.84 14.18 -14.22
C ARG A 518 3.75 12.66 -14.06
N ASN A 519 2.68 12.18 -13.44
CA ASN A 519 2.47 10.76 -13.19
C ASN A 519 1.42 10.13 -14.11
N TYR A 520 0.99 10.81 -15.19
CA TYR A 520 -0.09 10.34 -16.06
C TYR A 520 0.20 8.93 -16.62
N ASP A 521 1.40 8.71 -17.16
CA ASP A 521 1.81 7.43 -17.75
C ASP A 521 1.91 6.29 -16.72
N ARG A 522 1.99 6.63 -15.43
CA ARG A 522 2.07 5.70 -14.30
C ARG A 522 0.92 5.91 -13.29
N MET A 523 -0.21 6.42 -13.75
CA MET A 523 -1.28 6.92 -12.87
C MET A 523 -1.81 5.83 -11.94
N HIS A 524 -1.92 4.59 -12.43
CA HIS A 524 -2.42 3.47 -11.64
C HIS A 524 -1.47 3.07 -10.51
N ASP A 525 -0.17 2.96 -10.78
CA ASP A 525 0.85 2.65 -9.76
C ASP A 525 1.06 3.82 -8.78
N TRP A 526 0.97 5.05 -9.28
CA TRP A 526 1.03 6.25 -8.46
C TRP A 526 -0.12 6.30 -7.46
N LEU A 527 -1.35 6.00 -7.90
CA LEU A 527 -2.50 5.84 -6.99
C LEU A 527 -2.35 4.65 -6.06
N ALA A 528 -1.77 3.53 -6.53
CA ALA A 528 -1.51 2.36 -5.69
C ALA A 528 -0.61 2.70 -4.49
N GLY A 529 0.40 3.56 -4.69
CA GLY A 529 1.26 4.05 -3.61
C GLY A 529 0.46 4.71 -2.48
N TYR A 530 -0.35 5.72 -2.82
CA TYR A 530 -1.18 6.41 -1.82
C TYR A 530 -2.26 5.50 -1.22
N LEU A 531 -2.87 4.65 -2.05
CA LEU A 531 -3.98 3.80 -1.62
C LEU A 531 -3.52 2.58 -0.79
N SER A 532 -2.24 2.22 -0.85
CA SER A 532 -1.65 1.21 0.03
C SER A 532 -1.50 1.71 1.48
N GLU A 533 -1.26 3.00 1.66
CA GLU A 533 -1.15 3.65 2.97
C GLU A 533 -2.50 4.14 3.51
N SER A 534 -3.43 4.47 2.60
CA SER A 534 -4.74 5.03 2.92
C SER A 534 -5.84 4.43 2.05
N LYS A 535 -6.99 4.10 2.61
CA LYS A 535 -8.08 3.47 1.83
C LYS A 535 -8.74 4.37 0.78
N THR A 536 -8.52 5.68 0.91
CA THR A 536 -9.12 6.75 0.11
C THR A 536 -8.12 7.91 -0.03
N VAL A 537 -8.00 8.47 -1.24
CA VAL A 537 -7.15 9.63 -1.55
C VAL A 537 -7.92 10.67 -2.36
N THR A 538 -7.82 11.96 -2.02
CA THR A 538 -8.50 13.04 -2.76
C THR A 538 -7.47 13.88 -3.52
N VAL A 539 -7.61 13.95 -4.84
CA VAL A 539 -6.79 14.76 -5.73
C VAL A 539 -7.59 16.01 -6.11
N SER A 540 -7.12 17.18 -5.67
CA SER A 540 -7.80 18.45 -5.95
C SER A 540 -7.21 19.08 -7.22
N LEU A 541 -8.08 19.48 -8.16
CA LEU A 541 -7.74 20.21 -9.37
C LEU A 541 -8.45 21.58 -9.36
N PRO A 542 -7.92 22.58 -10.10
CA PRO A 542 -8.60 23.85 -10.29
C PRO A 542 -10.02 23.56 -10.78
N PHE A 543 -11.02 23.94 -9.98
CA PHE A 543 -12.46 23.77 -10.22
C PHE A 543 -13.11 22.41 -9.89
N LYS A 544 -12.37 21.32 -9.68
CA LYS A 544 -12.96 20.00 -9.33
C LYS A 544 -12.03 19.13 -8.48
N SER A 545 -12.59 18.40 -7.51
CA SER A 545 -11.86 17.36 -6.79
C SER A 545 -12.24 15.95 -7.27
N TYR A 546 -11.25 15.07 -7.31
CA TYR A 546 -11.39 13.64 -7.63
C TYR A 546 -11.00 12.82 -6.40
N THR A 547 -11.96 12.10 -5.81
CA THR A 547 -11.71 11.21 -4.67
C THR A 547 -11.58 9.78 -5.16
N TYR A 548 -10.41 9.17 -5.00
CA TYR A 548 -10.15 7.78 -5.38
C TYR A 548 -10.31 6.86 -4.16
N ILE A 549 -11.00 5.73 -4.34
CA ILE A 549 -11.30 4.76 -3.28
C ILE A 549 -10.84 3.34 -3.65
N ALA A 550 -10.30 2.61 -2.68
CA ALA A 550 -9.91 1.20 -2.84
C ALA A 550 -10.43 0.27 -1.71
N ASP A 551 -11.29 0.79 -0.83
CA ASP A 551 -11.92 0.04 0.23
C ASP A 551 -13.28 -0.56 -0.20
N PRO A 552 -13.49 -1.87 -0.04
CA PRO A 552 -14.72 -2.54 -0.46
C PRO A 552 -16.00 -1.95 0.17
N ALA A 553 -15.95 -1.48 1.42
CA ALA A 553 -17.14 -0.90 2.07
C ALA A 553 -17.51 0.45 1.45
N SER A 554 -16.51 1.28 1.12
CA SER A 554 -16.72 2.54 0.39
C SER A 554 -17.25 2.30 -1.03
N VAL A 555 -16.75 1.27 -1.71
CA VAL A 555 -17.27 0.87 -3.03
C VAL A 555 -18.71 0.36 -2.93
N GLU A 556 -19.05 -0.46 -1.93
CA GLU A 556 -20.43 -0.88 -1.69
C GLU A 556 -21.35 0.31 -1.41
N HIS A 557 -20.88 1.29 -0.65
CA HIS A 557 -21.66 2.51 -0.38
C HIS A 557 -22.00 3.27 -1.68
N VAL A 558 -21.00 3.50 -2.52
CA VAL A 558 -21.16 4.23 -3.80
C VAL A 558 -22.02 3.44 -4.79
N LEU A 559 -21.81 2.12 -4.90
CA LEU A 559 -22.44 1.31 -5.95
C LEU A 559 -23.77 0.66 -5.56
N LYS A 560 -24.11 0.64 -4.26
CA LYS A 560 -25.32 -0.02 -3.77
C LYS A 560 -26.07 0.81 -2.73
N THR A 561 -25.44 1.19 -1.62
CA THR A 561 -26.15 1.79 -0.47
C THR A 561 -26.71 3.18 -0.79
N ASN A 562 -25.93 4.03 -1.47
CA ASN A 562 -26.33 5.39 -1.85
C ASN A 562 -26.20 5.63 -3.37
N PHE A 563 -26.49 4.61 -4.18
CA PHE A 563 -26.30 4.62 -5.63
C PHE A 563 -26.93 5.83 -6.35
N ALA A 564 -28.12 6.26 -5.92
CA ALA A 564 -28.82 7.39 -6.55
C ALA A 564 -28.04 8.71 -6.44
N ASN A 565 -27.14 8.84 -5.46
CA ASN A 565 -26.29 10.01 -5.28
C ASN A 565 -25.05 10.00 -6.18
N TYR A 566 -24.72 8.86 -6.78
CA TYR A 566 -23.48 8.61 -7.52
C TYR A 566 -23.73 8.19 -8.98
N PRO A 567 -24.38 9.04 -9.81
CA PRO A 567 -24.51 8.80 -11.25
C PRO A 567 -23.14 8.88 -11.95
N LYS A 568 -23.07 8.63 -13.26
CA LYS A 568 -21.85 8.95 -14.03
C LYS A 568 -21.59 10.45 -14.04
N GLY A 569 -22.66 11.23 -14.17
CA GLY A 569 -22.65 12.68 -13.99
C GLY A 569 -22.26 13.45 -15.25
N GLU A 570 -22.52 14.75 -15.22
CA GLU A 570 -22.40 15.65 -16.39
C GLU A 570 -20.96 15.75 -16.92
N ALA A 571 -19.96 15.62 -16.05
CA ALA A 571 -18.55 15.69 -16.43
C ALA A 571 -18.17 14.54 -17.37
N TYR A 572 -18.47 13.30 -16.95
CA TYR A 572 -18.24 12.09 -17.73
C TYR A 572 -19.01 12.16 -19.05
N ARG A 573 -20.29 12.55 -18.95
CA ARG A 573 -21.15 12.74 -20.12
C ARG A 573 -20.55 13.71 -21.13
N CYS A 574 -20.10 14.88 -20.68
CA CYS A 574 -19.51 15.91 -21.53
C CYS A 574 -18.25 15.44 -22.27
N TYR A 575 -17.42 14.59 -21.65
CA TYR A 575 -16.19 14.08 -22.26
C TYR A 575 -16.48 13.01 -23.32
N MET A 576 -17.40 12.10 -23.02
CA MET A 576 -17.70 10.93 -23.85
C MET A 576 -18.83 11.14 -24.87
N ASP A 577 -19.64 12.20 -24.75
CA ASP A 577 -20.82 12.49 -25.59
C ASP A 577 -20.53 12.37 -27.10
N VAL A 578 -19.38 12.88 -27.54
CA VAL A 578 -18.99 12.87 -28.95
C VAL A 578 -18.80 11.44 -29.50
N LEU A 579 -18.32 10.50 -28.67
CA LEU A 579 -18.08 9.12 -29.09
C LEU A 579 -19.26 8.20 -28.75
N LEU A 580 -19.80 8.29 -27.54
CA LEU A 580 -20.79 7.35 -27.00
C LEU A 580 -22.23 7.87 -27.01
N GLY A 581 -22.43 9.17 -27.27
CA GLY A 581 -23.72 9.83 -27.30
C GLY A 581 -24.58 9.53 -26.08
N ASP A 582 -25.82 9.12 -26.33
CA ASP A 582 -26.82 8.75 -25.32
C ASP A 582 -26.84 7.25 -25.00
N GLY A 583 -25.78 6.52 -25.36
CA GLY A 583 -25.70 5.09 -25.15
C GLY A 583 -25.46 4.66 -23.70
N ILE A 584 -25.57 3.35 -23.45
CA ILE A 584 -25.64 2.78 -22.10
C ILE A 584 -24.43 3.08 -21.20
N PHE A 585 -23.25 3.33 -21.76
CA PHE A 585 -22.06 3.72 -20.99
C PHE A 585 -22.00 5.21 -20.68
N ASN A 586 -22.86 6.04 -21.29
CA ASN A 586 -22.90 7.49 -21.09
C ASN A 586 -24.24 8.03 -20.55
N ALA A 587 -25.31 7.22 -20.60
CA ALA A 587 -26.63 7.55 -20.06
C ALA A 587 -26.71 7.35 -18.53
N ASP A 588 -27.57 8.15 -17.88
CA ASP A 588 -27.98 8.05 -16.48
C ASP A 588 -29.52 7.97 -16.37
N GLY A 589 -30.05 7.69 -15.17
CA GLY A 589 -31.49 7.79 -14.88
C GLY A 589 -32.39 6.78 -15.63
N GLU A 590 -33.57 7.22 -16.06
CA GLU A 590 -34.57 6.38 -16.72
C GLU A 590 -34.10 5.87 -18.09
N LEU A 591 -33.40 6.72 -18.86
CA LEU A 591 -32.84 6.34 -20.16
C LEU A 591 -31.89 5.14 -20.04
N TRP A 592 -30.94 5.22 -19.11
CA TRP A 592 -30.05 4.12 -18.80
C TRP A 592 -30.81 2.88 -18.33
N ARG A 593 -31.82 3.06 -17.46
CA ARG A 593 -32.61 1.94 -16.92
C ARG A 593 -33.34 1.19 -18.03
N ALA A 594 -33.92 1.90 -18.99
CA ALA A 594 -34.59 1.31 -20.13
C ALA A 594 -33.60 0.57 -21.05
N GLN A 595 -32.50 1.23 -21.44
CA GLN A 595 -31.44 0.60 -22.24
C GLN A 595 -30.87 -0.65 -21.59
N ARG A 596 -30.57 -0.59 -20.30
CA ARG A 596 -30.07 -1.72 -19.51
C ARG A 596 -31.07 -2.85 -19.46
N LYS A 597 -32.35 -2.57 -19.19
CA LYS A 597 -33.40 -3.59 -19.13
C LYS A 597 -33.48 -4.36 -20.46
N THR A 598 -33.51 -3.63 -21.57
CA THR A 598 -33.52 -4.19 -22.92
C THR A 598 -32.28 -5.04 -23.20
N ALA A 599 -31.09 -4.46 -23.08
CA ALA A 599 -29.84 -5.17 -23.33
C ALA A 599 -29.73 -6.45 -22.48
N SER A 600 -30.09 -6.37 -21.19
CA SER A 600 -29.99 -7.49 -20.26
C SER A 600 -30.90 -8.66 -20.63
N LEU A 601 -32.11 -8.38 -21.12
CA LEU A 601 -33.04 -9.42 -21.59
C LEU A 601 -32.48 -10.14 -22.83
N GLU A 602 -31.87 -9.40 -23.75
CA GLU A 602 -31.29 -9.98 -24.96
C GLU A 602 -30.05 -10.83 -24.65
N PHE A 603 -29.12 -10.37 -23.81
CA PHE A 603 -27.95 -11.16 -23.40
C PHE A 603 -28.30 -12.39 -22.55
N ALA A 604 -29.45 -12.40 -21.88
CA ALA A 604 -29.93 -13.57 -21.18
C ALA A 604 -30.58 -14.61 -22.10
N SER A 605 -30.96 -14.24 -23.32
CA SER A 605 -31.64 -15.12 -24.26
C SER A 605 -30.76 -16.28 -24.69
N LYS A 606 -31.33 -17.50 -24.74
CA LYS A 606 -30.61 -18.69 -25.21
C LYS A 606 -30.09 -18.50 -26.65
N ASN A 607 -30.92 -17.91 -27.52
CA ASN A 607 -30.59 -17.69 -28.92
C ASN A 607 -29.33 -16.84 -29.12
N LEU A 608 -29.21 -15.70 -28.40
CA LEU A 608 -28.03 -14.85 -28.53
C LEU A 608 -26.78 -15.51 -27.93
N ARG A 609 -26.92 -16.27 -26.82
CA ARG A 609 -25.80 -17.01 -26.22
C ARG A 609 -25.27 -18.10 -27.15
N ASP A 610 -26.15 -18.89 -27.75
CA ASP A 610 -25.77 -19.97 -28.65
C ASP A 610 -25.16 -19.41 -29.95
N PHE A 611 -25.74 -18.32 -30.47
CA PHE A 611 -25.18 -17.61 -31.63
C PHE A 611 -23.79 -17.02 -31.33
N SER A 612 -23.63 -16.33 -30.20
CA SER A 612 -22.35 -15.74 -29.79
C SER A 612 -21.29 -16.81 -29.60
N THR A 613 -21.65 -17.93 -28.96
CA THR A 613 -20.77 -19.11 -28.77
C THR A 613 -20.22 -19.60 -30.10
N ARG A 614 -21.08 -19.76 -31.12
CA ARG A 614 -20.67 -20.17 -32.45
C ARG A 614 -19.73 -19.15 -33.11
N VAL A 615 -20.07 -17.86 -33.02
CA VAL A 615 -19.26 -16.79 -33.61
C VAL A 615 -17.87 -16.72 -32.99
N PHE A 616 -17.77 -16.77 -31.66
CA PHE A 616 -16.47 -16.75 -30.98
C PHE A 616 -15.62 -17.95 -31.36
N ARG A 617 -16.23 -19.15 -31.41
CA ARG A 617 -15.57 -20.38 -31.86
C ARG A 617 -14.99 -20.24 -33.27
N GLU A 618 -15.78 -19.72 -34.22
CA GLU A 618 -15.35 -19.52 -35.61
C GLU A 618 -14.13 -18.58 -35.71
N HIS A 619 -14.14 -17.46 -35.00
CA HIS A 619 -13.05 -16.49 -35.02
C HIS A 619 -11.81 -16.98 -34.27
N ALA A 620 -12.00 -17.73 -33.19
CA ALA A 620 -10.92 -18.40 -32.50
C ALA A 620 -10.20 -19.35 -33.47
N VAL A 621 -10.91 -20.29 -34.11
CA VAL A 621 -10.30 -21.21 -35.12
C VAL A 621 -9.64 -20.44 -36.28
N LYS A 622 -10.20 -19.29 -36.70
CA LYS A 622 -9.58 -18.45 -37.72
C LYS A 622 -8.24 -17.86 -37.26
N LEU A 623 -8.18 -17.37 -36.02
CA LEU A 623 -6.95 -16.87 -35.41
C LEU A 623 -5.89 -17.98 -35.27
N SER A 624 -6.26 -19.22 -34.94
CA SER A 624 -5.28 -20.29 -34.78
C SER A 624 -4.64 -20.64 -36.11
N ARG A 625 -5.45 -20.70 -37.18
CA ARG A 625 -4.95 -20.92 -38.55
C ARG A 625 -3.97 -19.84 -38.97
N ILE A 626 -4.24 -18.56 -38.64
CA ILE A 626 -3.31 -17.46 -38.90
C ILE A 626 -2.01 -17.69 -38.13
N LEU A 627 -2.07 -18.01 -36.83
CA LEU A 627 -0.89 -18.26 -36.00
C LEU A 627 -0.06 -19.47 -36.48
N CYS A 628 -0.69 -20.52 -37.00
CA CYS A 628 -0.01 -21.68 -37.58
C CYS A 628 0.75 -21.37 -38.87
N GLN A 629 0.33 -20.34 -39.60
CA GLN A 629 0.98 -19.90 -40.84
C GLN A 629 2.17 -18.98 -40.57
N VAL A 630 2.33 -18.48 -39.33
CA VAL A 630 3.45 -17.61 -38.99
C VAL A 630 4.73 -18.43 -38.80
N PRO A 631 5.85 -18.07 -39.46
CA PRO A 631 7.16 -18.69 -39.24
C PRO A 631 7.59 -18.64 -37.76
N VAL A 632 8.35 -19.65 -37.32
CA VAL A 632 8.78 -19.79 -35.91
C VAL A 632 9.67 -18.63 -35.44
N ASP A 633 10.41 -18.01 -36.35
CA ASP A 633 11.36 -16.91 -36.13
C ASP A 633 10.74 -15.51 -36.20
N ARG A 634 9.42 -15.40 -36.40
CA ARG A 634 8.73 -14.12 -36.53
C ARG A 634 7.93 -13.77 -35.27
N ASP A 635 8.22 -12.59 -34.72
CA ASP A 635 7.44 -12.02 -33.63
C ASP A 635 6.03 -11.62 -34.09
N VAL A 636 5.04 -11.87 -33.24
CA VAL A 636 3.62 -11.58 -33.48
C VAL A 636 3.09 -10.71 -32.35
N ASP A 637 2.46 -9.59 -32.70
CA ASP A 637 1.72 -8.78 -31.75
C ASP A 637 0.36 -9.44 -31.44
N MET A 638 0.30 -10.17 -30.33
CA MET A 638 -0.92 -10.82 -29.87
C MET A 638 -2.03 -9.81 -29.53
N GLN A 639 -1.69 -8.59 -29.11
CA GLN A 639 -2.69 -7.59 -28.77
C GLN A 639 -3.42 -7.11 -30.03
N ASP A 640 -2.71 -6.85 -31.13
CA ASP A 640 -3.32 -6.52 -32.42
C ASP A 640 -4.25 -7.63 -32.91
N LEU A 641 -3.78 -8.88 -32.86
CA LEU A 641 -4.60 -10.03 -33.26
C LEU A 641 -5.87 -10.19 -32.41
N PHE A 642 -5.78 -10.00 -31.10
CA PHE A 642 -6.95 -10.03 -30.23
C PHE A 642 -7.90 -8.85 -30.50
N MET A 643 -7.38 -7.66 -30.76
CA MET A 643 -8.20 -6.49 -31.12
C MET A 643 -8.96 -6.68 -32.44
N ARG A 644 -8.37 -7.39 -33.40
CA ARG A 644 -9.01 -7.76 -34.68
C ARG A 644 -10.06 -8.85 -34.49
N MET A 645 -9.70 -9.91 -33.75
CA MET A 645 -10.61 -11.02 -33.46
C MET A 645 -11.86 -10.57 -32.72
N THR A 646 -11.71 -9.72 -31.70
CA THR A 646 -12.83 -9.23 -30.89
C THR A 646 -13.69 -8.24 -31.67
N LEU A 647 -13.09 -7.42 -32.55
CA LEU A 647 -13.81 -6.53 -33.45
C LEU A 647 -14.68 -7.30 -34.45
N ASP A 648 -14.11 -8.30 -35.13
CA ASP A 648 -14.86 -9.13 -36.07
C ASP A 648 -15.97 -9.92 -35.35
N SER A 649 -15.68 -10.43 -34.15
CA SER A 649 -16.65 -11.15 -33.31
C SER A 649 -17.82 -10.26 -32.88
N ILE A 650 -17.55 -9.08 -32.33
CA ILE A 650 -18.63 -8.15 -31.92
C ILE A 650 -19.37 -7.56 -33.12
N GLY A 651 -18.70 -7.39 -34.26
CA GLY A 651 -19.34 -7.01 -35.51
C GLY A 651 -20.41 -8.02 -35.95
N LYS A 652 -20.07 -9.31 -35.88
CA LYS A 652 -20.97 -10.41 -36.28
C LYS A 652 -22.06 -10.67 -35.25
N VAL A 653 -21.73 -10.69 -33.94
CA VAL A 653 -22.73 -10.87 -32.86
C VAL A 653 -23.65 -9.66 -32.70
N GLY A 654 -23.07 -8.46 -32.69
CA GLY A 654 -23.79 -7.22 -32.43
C GLY A 654 -24.62 -6.76 -33.62
N PHE A 655 -24.06 -6.84 -34.83
CA PHE A 655 -24.64 -6.16 -36.01
C PHE A 655 -24.90 -7.09 -37.20
N GLY A 656 -24.53 -8.38 -37.09
CA GLY A 656 -24.64 -9.33 -38.19
C GLY A 656 -23.76 -8.98 -39.38
N VAL A 657 -22.63 -8.28 -39.15
CA VAL A 657 -21.69 -7.82 -40.18
C VAL A 657 -20.32 -8.41 -39.92
N GLU A 658 -19.71 -8.97 -40.96
CA GLU A 658 -18.32 -9.41 -40.92
C GLU A 658 -17.44 -8.22 -41.33
N ILE A 659 -16.63 -7.71 -40.38
CA ILE A 659 -15.78 -6.54 -40.61
C ILE A 659 -14.51 -6.93 -41.39
N GLY A 660 -14.02 -8.15 -41.18
CA GLY A 660 -12.96 -8.76 -41.98
C GLY A 660 -11.56 -8.27 -41.61
N THR A 661 -11.35 -7.84 -40.37
CA THR A 661 -10.03 -7.37 -39.91
C THR A 661 -9.08 -8.51 -39.54
N LEU A 662 -9.63 -9.68 -39.18
CA LEU A 662 -8.87 -10.90 -38.92
C LEU A 662 -8.84 -11.75 -40.19
N ALA A 663 -7.86 -11.53 -41.06
CA ALA A 663 -7.63 -12.29 -42.30
C ALA A 663 -6.14 -12.61 -42.46
N PRO A 664 -5.72 -13.55 -43.33
CA PRO A 664 -4.31 -13.94 -43.47
C PRO A 664 -3.35 -12.77 -43.77
N ASP A 665 -3.83 -11.75 -44.48
CA ASP A 665 -3.09 -10.53 -44.84
C ASP A 665 -3.22 -9.39 -43.81
N LEU A 666 -4.03 -9.57 -42.76
CA LEU A 666 -4.27 -8.62 -41.67
C LEU A 666 -4.54 -7.18 -42.17
N PRO A 667 -5.58 -6.98 -43.01
CA PRO A 667 -5.80 -5.72 -43.71
C PRO A 667 -6.00 -4.56 -42.73
N GLU A 668 -5.53 -3.37 -43.10
CA GLU A 668 -5.84 -2.14 -42.37
C GLU A 668 -7.34 -1.82 -42.48
N ASN A 669 -7.91 -1.32 -41.38
CA ASN A 669 -9.33 -1.02 -41.32
C ASN A 669 -9.56 0.41 -40.81
N ALA A 670 -10.14 1.25 -41.67
CA ALA A 670 -10.37 2.67 -41.38
C ALA A 670 -11.33 2.88 -40.18
N PHE A 671 -12.31 1.98 -39.98
CA PHE A 671 -13.20 2.05 -38.82
C PHE A 671 -12.44 1.75 -37.53
N ALA A 672 -11.61 0.70 -37.50
CA ALA A 672 -10.79 0.35 -36.33
C ALA A 672 -9.83 1.48 -35.95
N GLN A 673 -9.08 2.02 -36.93
CA GLN A 673 -8.14 3.14 -36.70
C GLN A 673 -8.86 4.41 -36.21
N ALA A 674 -9.99 4.77 -36.82
CA ALA A 674 -10.79 5.92 -36.40
C ALA A 674 -11.36 5.73 -34.99
N PHE A 675 -11.76 4.50 -34.65
CA PHE A 675 -12.28 4.19 -33.32
C PHE A 675 -11.19 4.32 -32.25
N ASP A 676 -10.01 3.77 -32.50
CA ASP A 676 -8.87 3.81 -31.57
C ASP A 676 -8.41 5.26 -31.35
N GLU A 677 -8.30 6.04 -32.44
CA GLU A 677 -7.97 7.46 -32.36
C GLU A 677 -9.02 8.26 -31.57
N ALA A 678 -10.32 8.02 -31.83
CA ALA A 678 -11.38 8.70 -31.11
C ALA A 678 -11.36 8.35 -29.62
N ASN A 679 -11.17 7.08 -29.26
CA ASN A 679 -11.13 6.59 -27.89
C ASN A 679 -9.97 7.20 -27.09
N ILE A 680 -8.77 7.25 -27.68
CA ILE A 680 -7.59 7.91 -27.09
C ILE A 680 -7.87 9.39 -26.82
N ILE A 681 -8.42 10.11 -27.79
CA ILE A 681 -8.66 11.55 -27.66
C ILE A 681 -9.72 11.85 -26.59
N VAL A 682 -10.84 11.13 -26.55
CA VAL A 682 -11.87 11.36 -25.53
C VAL A 682 -11.40 10.97 -24.12
N THR A 683 -10.56 9.95 -24.00
CA THR A 683 -9.95 9.54 -22.72
C THR A 683 -8.96 10.59 -22.22
N ASN A 684 -8.17 11.22 -23.10
CA ASN A 684 -7.26 12.30 -22.74
C ASN A 684 -7.98 13.55 -22.17
N ARG A 685 -9.28 13.75 -22.47
CA ARG A 685 -10.06 14.86 -21.92
C ARG A 685 -10.23 14.80 -20.40
N PHE A 686 -10.06 13.63 -19.78
CA PHE A 686 -10.12 13.50 -18.31
C PHE A 686 -8.96 14.21 -17.60
N VAL A 687 -7.86 14.47 -18.31
CA VAL A 687 -6.65 15.08 -17.74
C VAL A 687 -6.19 16.37 -18.45
N ASP A 688 -6.76 16.69 -19.62
CA ASP A 688 -6.44 17.91 -20.37
C ASP A 688 -7.40 19.07 -20.03
N PRO A 689 -7.05 20.03 -19.16
CA PRO A 689 -7.95 21.13 -18.80
C PRO A 689 -8.26 22.08 -19.97
N PHE A 690 -7.50 22.02 -21.07
CA PHE A 690 -7.66 22.91 -22.23
C PHE A 690 -8.47 22.29 -23.37
N TRP A 691 -9.05 21.09 -23.20
CA TRP A 691 -9.74 20.38 -24.27
C TRP A 691 -10.90 21.20 -24.88
N ARG A 692 -11.62 21.99 -24.08
CA ARG A 692 -12.71 22.87 -24.56
C ARG A 692 -12.20 23.96 -25.50
N ILE A 693 -11.04 24.55 -25.19
CA ILE A 693 -10.40 25.57 -26.03
C ILE A 693 -9.87 24.94 -27.31
N LYS A 694 -9.23 23.76 -27.22
CA LYS A 694 -8.78 23.00 -28.38
C LYS A 694 -9.94 22.64 -29.31
N ARG A 695 -11.10 22.29 -28.74
CA ARG A 695 -12.35 22.03 -29.47
C ARG A 695 -12.90 23.28 -30.13
N LEU A 696 -12.93 24.41 -29.43
CA LEU A 696 -13.38 25.70 -29.97
C LEU A 696 -12.52 26.17 -31.14
N LEU A 697 -11.19 26.06 -31.01
CA LEU A 697 -10.23 26.47 -32.03
C LEU A 697 -10.03 25.43 -33.14
N ARG A 698 -10.62 24.23 -33.03
CA ARG A 698 -10.45 23.09 -33.94
C ARG A 698 -8.97 22.78 -34.22
N VAL A 699 -8.14 22.75 -33.18
CA VAL A 699 -6.69 22.51 -33.30
C VAL A 699 -6.31 21.09 -32.88
N GLN A 700 -5.25 20.56 -33.51
CA GLN A 700 -4.57 19.31 -33.15
C GLN A 700 -5.49 18.06 -33.06
N GLY A 701 -5.73 17.54 -31.85
CA GLY A 701 -6.46 16.30 -31.59
C GLY A 701 -7.96 16.44 -31.82
N GLU A 702 -8.55 17.59 -31.52
CA GLU A 702 -10.00 17.80 -31.66
C GLU A 702 -10.45 17.86 -33.13
N ALA A 703 -9.60 18.35 -34.04
CA ALA A 703 -9.83 18.27 -35.49
C ALA A 703 -9.68 16.85 -36.04
N ARG A 704 -8.79 16.03 -35.45
CA ARG A 704 -8.66 14.60 -35.76
C ARG A 704 -9.90 13.86 -35.32
N LEU A 705 -10.34 14.07 -34.07
CA LEU A 705 -11.57 13.48 -33.53
C LEU A 705 -12.79 13.73 -34.43
N GLN A 706 -13.00 14.95 -34.93
CA GLN A 706 -14.12 15.22 -35.85
C GLN A 706 -14.07 14.38 -37.13
N ARG A 707 -12.86 14.15 -37.69
CA ARG A 707 -12.68 13.28 -38.86
C ARG A 707 -12.94 11.82 -38.49
N SER A 708 -12.41 11.36 -37.36
CA SER A 708 -12.61 9.99 -36.90
C SER A 708 -14.10 9.71 -36.64
N ILE A 709 -14.82 10.60 -35.96
CA ILE A 709 -16.28 10.48 -35.75
C ILE A 709 -17.04 10.42 -37.06
N LYS A 710 -16.66 11.21 -38.08
CA LYS A 710 -17.30 11.14 -39.39
C LYS A 710 -17.16 9.75 -40.02
N VAL A 711 -15.98 9.15 -39.95
CA VAL A 711 -15.74 7.76 -40.43
C VAL A 711 -16.59 6.76 -39.65
N LEU A 712 -16.65 6.89 -38.31
CA LEU A 712 -17.45 6.02 -37.46
C LEU A 712 -18.95 6.12 -37.76
N ASP A 713 -19.45 7.35 -37.95
CA ASP A 713 -20.85 7.64 -38.24
C ASP A 713 -21.23 7.11 -39.63
N GLU A 714 -20.42 7.39 -40.66
CA GLU A 714 -20.66 6.89 -42.02
C GLU A 714 -20.75 5.35 -42.06
N PHE A 715 -19.81 4.67 -41.39
CA PHE A 715 -19.81 3.21 -41.28
C PHE A 715 -21.05 2.69 -40.52
N THR A 716 -21.34 3.29 -39.36
CA THR A 716 -22.42 2.83 -38.48
C THR A 716 -23.79 3.05 -39.11
N TYR A 717 -24.03 4.22 -39.72
CA TYR A 717 -25.28 4.51 -40.41
C TYR A 717 -25.47 3.64 -41.65
N ASP A 718 -24.40 3.29 -42.36
CA ASP A 718 -24.47 2.32 -43.46
C ASP A 718 -24.92 0.93 -42.97
N ILE A 719 -24.36 0.43 -41.86
CA ILE A 719 -24.79 -0.83 -41.22
C ILE A 719 -26.28 -0.77 -40.84
N ILE A 720 -26.72 0.30 -40.17
CA ILE A 720 -28.11 0.47 -39.73
C ILE A 720 -29.05 0.48 -40.94
N ARG A 721 -28.73 1.24 -41.99
CA ARG A 721 -29.55 1.31 -43.22
C ARG A 721 -29.66 -0.05 -43.90
N ARG A 722 -28.54 -0.76 -44.07
CA ARG A 722 -28.51 -2.11 -44.67
C ARG A 722 -29.33 -3.10 -43.83
N ARG A 723 -29.24 -3.05 -42.50
CA ARG A 723 -30.00 -3.93 -41.61
C ARG A 723 -31.50 -3.65 -41.67
N LYS A 724 -31.91 -2.38 -41.60
CA LYS A 724 -33.33 -1.97 -41.75
C LYS A 724 -33.91 -2.45 -43.09
N ALA A 725 -33.15 -2.32 -44.18
CA ALA A 725 -33.57 -2.81 -45.50
C ALA A 725 -33.75 -4.34 -45.52
N LYS A 726 -32.80 -5.11 -44.93
CA LYS A 726 -32.91 -6.57 -44.81
C LYS A 726 -34.12 -7.01 -43.98
N ILE A 727 -34.39 -6.35 -42.85
CA ILE A 727 -35.56 -6.65 -42.01
C ILE A 727 -36.87 -6.42 -42.79
N LYS A 728 -36.96 -5.30 -43.53
CA LYS A 728 -38.13 -5.00 -44.36
C LYS A 728 -38.34 -6.07 -45.45
N LEU A 729 -37.27 -6.52 -46.10
CA LEU A 729 -37.32 -7.58 -47.11
C LEU A 729 -37.69 -8.95 -46.52
N ALA A 730 -37.16 -9.31 -45.35
CA ALA A 730 -37.45 -10.58 -44.67
C ALA A 730 -38.92 -10.66 -44.24
N ARG A 731 -39.48 -9.56 -43.72
CA ARG A 731 -40.92 -9.43 -43.40
C ARG A 731 -41.79 -9.59 -44.64
N ALA A 732 -41.39 -9.01 -45.78
CA ALA A 732 -42.11 -9.17 -47.05
C ALA A 732 -42.09 -10.62 -47.57
N LYS A 733 -41.04 -11.39 -47.29
CA LYS A 733 -40.88 -12.79 -47.73
C LYS A 733 -41.44 -13.85 -46.77
N ARG A 734 -42.04 -13.47 -45.63
CA ARG A 734 -42.49 -14.39 -44.54
C ARG A 734 -41.43 -15.39 -44.08
N ASN A 735 -40.14 -15.10 -44.26
CA ASN A 735 -39.05 -15.98 -43.89
C ASN A 735 -38.50 -15.56 -42.51
N GLY A 736 -39.14 -16.06 -41.44
CA GLY A 736 -38.92 -15.58 -40.07
C GLY A 736 -37.66 -16.09 -39.37
N ASP A 737 -36.85 -16.94 -40.02
CA ASP A 737 -35.67 -17.57 -39.42
C ASP A 737 -34.34 -16.84 -39.66
N GLU A 738 -34.20 -16.06 -40.75
CA GLU A 738 -33.01 -15.21 -40.96
C GLU A 738 -32.96 -13.97 -40.04
N MET A 739 -34.02 -13.71 -39.26
CA MET A 739 -34.24 -12.45 -38.54
C MET A 739 -33.74 -12.40 -37.09
N LYS A 740 -33.34 -13.52 -36.47
CA LYS A 740 -33.46 -13.66 -34.99
C LYS A 740 -32.17 -13.68 -34.15
N HIS A 741 -31.00 -13.35 -34.71
CA HIS A 741 -29.73 -13.69 -34.02
C HIS A 741 -28.85 -12.53 -33.55
N ASP A 742 -28.83 -11.37 -34.21
CA ASP A 742 -27.97 -10.24 -33.82
C ASP A 742 -28.71 -9.17 -32.99
N LEU A 743 -27.92 -8.44 -32.20
CA LEU A 743 -28.42 -7.48 -31.22
C LEU A 743 -29.08 -6.25 -31.87
N LEU A 744 -28.53 -5.74 -32.98
CA LEU A 744 -29.06 -4.56 -33.68
C LEU A 744 -30.46 -4.79 -34.23
N SER A 745 -30.74 -5.97 -34.81
CA SER A 745 -32.11 -6.32 -35.22
C SER A 745 -33.12 -6.18 -34.08
N ARG A 746 -32.75 -6.60 -32.88
CA ARG A 746 -33.64 -6.57 -31.71
C ARG A 746 -33.89 -5.15 -31.22
N PHE A 747 -32.86 -4.30 -31.23
CA PHE A 747 -33.01 -2.87 -30.94
C PHE A 747 -33.87 -2.14 -31.99
N ILE A 748 -33.75 -2.50 -33.27
CA ILE A 748 -34.61 -1.95 -34.33
C ILE A 748 -36.06 -2.37 -34.10
N GLU A 749 -36.36 -3.64 -33.83
CA GLU A 749 -37.72 -4.14 -33.55
C GLU A 749 -38.35 -3.46 -32.33
N LEU A 750 -37.59 -3.30 -31.26
CA LEU A 750 -38.05 -2.59 -30.05
C LEU A 750 -38.24 -1.09 -30.28
N GLY A 751 -37.57 -0.52 -31.31
CA GLY A 751 -37.72 0.85 -31.76
C GLY A 751 -39.05 1.17 -32.47
N GLU A 752 -39.79 0.15 -32.90
CA GLU A 752 -41.03 0.31 -33.69
C GLU A 752 -42.30 0.58 -32.85
N GLY A 753 -42.23 0.47 -31.52
CA GLY A 753 -43.34 0.81 -30.62
C GLY A 753 -43.52 2.33 -30.43
N GLU A 754 -44.76 2.81 -30.33
CA GLU A 754 -45.03 4.23 -30.02
C GLU A 754 -44.36 4.65 -28.69
N GLY A 755 -43.62 5.76 -28.73
CA GLY A 755 -42.85 6.26 -27.59
C GLY A 755 -41.54 5.52 -27.31
N SER A 756 -41.06 4.66 -28.23
CA SER A 756 -39.80 3.94 -28.05
C SER A 756 -38.58 4.86 -28.08
N ILE A 757 -37.67 4.60 -27.15
CA ILE A 757 -36.39 5.30 -26.94
C ILE A 757 -35.40 5.02 -28.08
N PHE A 758 -35.65 4.00 -28.91
CA PHE A 758 -34.78 3.55 -30.00
C PHE A 758 -35.34 3.88 -31.40
N SER A 759 -36.16 4.91 -31.50
CA SER A 759 -36.93 5.22 -32.71
C SER A 759 -36.10 5.92 -33.80
N ASP A 760 -35.05 6.66 -33.42
CA ASP A 760 -34.21 7.41 -34.36
C ASP A 760 -32.85 6.73 -34.66
N ASP A 761 -32.28 7.01 -35.84
CA ASP A 761 -31.02 6.40 -36.28
C ASP A 761 -29.83 6.78 -35.40
N LYS A 762 -29.84 7.95 -34.75
CA LYS A 762 -28.76 8.36 -33.84
C LYS A 762 -28.76 7.49 -32.58
N SER A 763 -29.92 7.20 -32.01
CA SER A 763 -30.04 6.29 -30.86
C SER A 763 -29.48 4.89 -31.16
N LEU A 764 -29.73 4.37 -32.37
CA LEU A 764 -29.18 3.09 -32.83
C LEU A 764 -27.66 3.16 -33.06
N ARG A 765 -27.15 4.28 -33.59
CA ARG A 765 -25.71 4.53 -33.74
C ARG A 765 -25.01 4.52 -32.38
N ASP A 766 -25.61 5.17 -31.38
CA ASP A 766 -25.05 5.21 -30.03
C ASP A 766 -25.05 3.81 -29.41
N VAL A 767 -26.11 3.02 -29.61
CA VAL A 767 -26.15 1.60 -29.22
C VAL A 767 -25.01 0.81 -29.86
N VAL A 768 -24.80 0.94 -31.17
CA VAL A 768 -23.74 0.22 -31.91
C VAL A 768 -22.36 0.50 -31.32
N LEU A 769 -21.98 1.77 -31.18
CA LEU A 769 -20.64 2.12 -30.72
C LEU A 769 -20.39 1.79 -29.25
N ASN A 770 -21.45 1.84 -28.42
CA ASN A 770 -21.38 1.38 -27.03
C ASN A 770 -21.18 -0.15 -26.96
N PHE A 771 -21.69 -0.94 -27.90
CA PHE A 771 -21.41 -2.38 -27.93
C PHE A 771 -20.02 -2.70 -28.49
N VAL A 772 -19.55 -1.95 -29.49
CA VAL A 772 -18.18 -2.09 -30.01
C VAL A 772 -17.15 -1.86 -28.90
N ILE A 773 -17.22 -0.75 -28.15
CA ILE A 773 -16.26 -0.46 -27.07
C ILE A 773 -16.28 -1.55 -25.98
N ALA A 774 -17.46 -2.08 -25.67
CA ALA A 774 -17.64 -3.04 -24.60
C ALA A 774 -17.21 -4.46 -24.96
N GLY A 775 -17.31 -4.83 -26.24
CA GLY A 775 -16.99 -6.17 -26.74
C GLY A 775 -15.60 -6.29 -27.33
N ARG A 776 -15.05 -5.22 -27.92
CA ARG A 776 -13.74 -5.21 -28.58
C ARG A 776 -12.60 -5.00 -27.60
N ASP A 777 -12.46 -3.78 -27.09
CA ASP A 777 -11.27 -3.32 -26.37
C ASP A 777 -11.05 -4.08 -25.07
N THR A 778 -12.11 -4.20 -24.28
CA THR A 778 -11.98 -4.80 -22.94
C THR A 778 -11.71 -6.31 -22.97
N THR A 779 -12.27 -7.01 -23.97
CA THR A 779 -12.02 -8.44 -24.15
C THR A 779 -10.60 -8.64 -24.64
N ALA A 780 -10.19 -7.93 -25.70
CA ALA A 780 -8.82 -8.02 -26.25
C ALA A 780 -7.75 -7.71 -25.21
N ALA A 781 -7.94 -6.67 -24.39
CA ALA A 781 -7.02 -6.34 -23.30
C ALA A 781 -6.92 -7.46 -22.26
N THR A 782 -8.05 -8.10 -21.91
CA THR A 782 -8.07 -9.23 -20.97
C THR A 782 -7.33 -10.44 -21.54
N LEU A 783 -7.55 -10.77 -22.82
CA LEU A 783 -6.85 -11.87 -23.50
C LEU A 783 -5.34 -11.63 -23.55
N SER A 784 -4.94 -10.41 -23.90
CA SER A 784 -3.53 -10.01 -24.00
C SER A 784 -2.82 -10.20 -22.66
N TRP A 785 -3.40 -9.70 -21.56
CA TRP A 785 -2.85 -9.90 -20.22
C TRP A 785 -2.88 -11.35 -19.79
N PHE A 786 -3.95 -12.09 -20.09
CA PHE A 786 -4.04 -13.49 -19.72
C PHE A 786 -2.92 -14.31 -20.38
N ILE A 787 -2.69 -14.13 -21.69
CA ILE A 787 -1.61 -14.80 -22.40
C ILE A 787 -0.27 -14.43 -21.81
N TYR A 788 -0.03 -13.14 -21.53
CA TYR A 788 1.17 -12.70 -20.84
C TYR A 788 1.36 -13.40 -19.49
N MET A 789 0.29 -13.56 -18.70
CA MET A 789 0.35 -14.27 -17.41
C MET A 789 0.64 -15.75 -17.59
N MET A 790 0.07 -16.42 -18.59
CA MET A 790 0.37 -17.83 -18.88
C MET A 790 1.83 -18.02 -19.32
N MET A 791 2.35 -17.13 -20.16
CA MET A 791 3.74 -17.19 -20.64
C MET A 791 4.75 -16.93 -19.52
N THR A 792 4.41 -16.11 -18.53
CA THR A 792 5.30 -15.75 -17.42
C THR A 792 5.16 -16.68 -16.20
N HIS A 793 4.16 -17.57 -16.18
CA HIS A 793 3.88 -18.49 -15.07
C HIS A 793 3.72 -19.94 -15.58
N PRO A 794 4.82 -20.61 -15.98
CA PRO A 794 4.75 -21.92 -16.62
C PRO A 794 4.05 -22.98 -15.78
N GLY A 795 4.27 -23.02 -14.46
CA GLY A 795 3.57 -23.97 -13.58
C GLY A 795 2.06 -23.74 -13.44
N VAL A 796 1.56 -22.54 -13.78
CA VAL A 796 0.11 -22.29 -13.90
C VAL A 796 -0.39 -22.72 -15.28
N ALA A 797 0.39 -22.44 -16.34
CA ALA A 797 0.07 -22.85 -17.69
C ALA A 797 -0.01 -24.39 -17.84
N GLU A 798 0.88 -25.13 -17.19
CA GLU A 798 0.86 -26.60 -17.13
C GLU A 798 -0.43 -27.13 -16.50
N LYS A 799 -0.82 -26.62 -15.32
CA LYS A 799 -2.08 -27.03 -14.66
C LYS A 799 -3.31 -26.70 -15.50
N LEU A 800 -3.27 -25.59 -16.22
CA LEU A 800 -4.35 -25.21 -17.10
C LEU A 800 -4.40 -26.12 -18.34
N HIS A 801 -3.25 -26.48 -18.90
CA HIS A 801 -3.16 -27.46 -19.96
C HIS A 801 -3.71 -28.83 -19.52
N ASP A 802 -3.37 -29.29 -18.33
CA ASP A 802 -3.91 -30.53 -17.74
C ASP A 802 -5.45 -30.49 -17.63
N GLU A 803 -6.03 -29.36 -17.18
CA GLU A 803 -7.50 -29.19 -17.13
C GLU A 803 -8.13 -29.29 -18.53
N LEU A 804 -7.52 -28.65 -19.54
CA LEU A 804 -8.04 -28.65 -20.90
C LEU A 804 -7.94 -30.03 -21.57
N LYS A 805 -6.84 -30.75 -21.33
CA LYS A 805 -6.65 -32.12 -21.81
C LYS A 805 -7.69 -33.07 -21.19
N ALA A 806 -7.86 -33.00 -19.87
CA ALA A 806 -8.88 -33.79 -19.19
C ALA A 806 -10.29 -33.49 -19.72
N PHE A 807 -10.59 -32.20 -19.95
CA PHE A 807 -11.85 -31.78 -20.56
C PHE A 807 -12.05 -32.36 -21.97
N GLU A 808 -11.03 -32.30 -22.82
CA GLU A 808 -11.07 -32.86 -24.18
C GLU A 808 -11.35 -34.37 -24.16
N GLU A 809 -10.64 -35.12 -23.33
CA GLU A 809 -10.81 -36.57 -23.17
C GLU A 809 -12.20 -36.96 -22.63
N GLU A 810 -12.72 -36.22 -21.65
CA GLU A 810 -14.06 -36.44 -21.10
C GLU A 810 -15.15 -36.16 -22.13
N ARG A 811 -15.02 -35.07 -22.90
CA ARG A 811 -16.01 -34.70 -23.93
C ARG A 811 -15.99 -35.67 -25.11
N ALA A 812 -14.82 -36.13 -25.53
CA ALA A 812 -14.71 -37.15 -26.57
C ALA A 812 -15.39 -38.46 -26.16
N LYS A 813 -15.24 -38.88 -24.89
CA LYS A 813 -15.95 -40.05 -24.32
C LYS A 813 -17.46 -39.84 -24.27
N GLU A 814 -17.92 -38.67 -23.83
CA GLU A 814 -19.35 -38.33 -23.72
C GLU A 814 -20.05 -38.27 -25.08
N GLU A 815 -19.37 -37.78 -26.12
CA GLU A 815 -19.91 -37.66 -27.48
C GLU A 815 -19.66 -38.92 -28.34
N GLY A 816 -18.87 -39.90 -27.84
CA GLY A 816 -18.56 -41.14 -28.55
C GLY A 816 -17.66 -40.95 -29.78
N VAL A 817 -16.79 -39.94 -29.75
CA VAL A 817 -15.91 -39.56 -30.87
C VAL A 817 -14.45 -39.85 -30.51
N ALA A 818 -13.66 -40.37 -31.46
CA ALA A 818 -12.22 -40.55 -31.25
C ALA A 818 -11.47 -39.21 -31.33
N LEU A 819 -10.43 -39.03 -30.51
CA LEU A 819 -9.56 -37.86 -30.57
C LEU A 819 -8.70 -37.91 -31.83
N LEU A 820 -8.69 -36.81 -32.59
CA LEU A 820 -7.89 -36.68 -33.80
C LEU A 820 -6.43 -36.36 -33.44
N ALA A 821 -5.48 -37.14 -33.96
CA ALA A 821 -4.05 -37.03 -33.62
C ALA A 821 -3.15 -36.57 -34.79
N GLU A 822 -3.66 -36.47 -36.01
CA GLU A 822 -2.81 -36.34 -37.21
C GLU A 822 -2.53 -34.90 -37.63
N ALA A 823 -3.51 -33.98 -37.57
CA ALA A 823 -3.34 -32.59 -38.00
C ALA A 823 -3.84 -31.61 -36.93
N PHE A 824 -3.02 -30.59 -36.61
CA PHE A 824 -3.35 -29.59 -35.59
C PHE A 824 -4.66 -28.85 -35.88
N ASP A 825 -4.89 -28.48 -37.14
CA ASP A 825 -6.10 -27.76 -37.55
C ASP A 825 -7.37 -28.59 -37.33
N ASP A 826 -7.31 -29.90 -37.54
CA ASP A 826 -8.43 -30.82 -37.36
C ASP A 826 -8.71 -31.05 -35.87
N ARG A 827 -7.65 -31.24 -35.06
CA ARG A 827 -7.77 -31.35 -33.60
C ARG A 827 -8.31 -30.05 -32.98
N MET A 828 -7.83 -28.89 -33.41
CA MET A 828 -8.33 -27.59 -32.95
C MET A 828 -9.80 -27.39 -33.31
N THR A 829 -10.20 -27.78 -34.53
CA THR A 829 -11.60 -27.72 -34.96
C THR A 829 -12.48 -28.67 -34.13
N GLN A 830 -11.99 -29.86 -33.82
CA GLN A 830 -12.68 -30.84 -32.97
C GLN A 830 -12.84 -30.33 -31.53
N PHE A 831 -11.76 -29.85 -30.91
CA PHE A 831 -11.79 -29.29 -29.56
C PHE A 831 -12.74 -28.09 -29.48
N ALA A 832 -12.67 -27.18 -30.46
CA ALA A 832 -13.60 -26.07 -30.61
C ALA A 832 -15.06 -26.58 -30.66
N GLY A 833 -15.31 -27.72 -31.32
CA GLY A 833 -16.59 -28.43 -31.35
C GLY A 833 -17.17 -28.74 -29.98
N PHE A 834 -16.35 -29.23 -29.05
CA PHE A 834 -16.74 -29.63 -27.68
C PHE A 834 -17.15 -28.47 -26.77
N LEU A 835 -16.85 -27.23 -27.16
CA LEU A 835 -17.05 -26.03 -26.35
C LEU A 835 -18.44 -25.44 -26.55
N SER A 836 -19.39 -25.82 -25.70
CA SER A 836 -20.75 -25.27 -25.65
C SER A 836 -20.90 -24.30 -24.48
N TYR A 837 -22.02 -23.55 -24.47
CA TYR A 837 -22.35 -22.66 -23.36
C TYR A 837 -22.35 -23.36 -21.99
N ASP A 838 -22.79 -24.62 -21.96
CA ASP A 838 -22.89 -25.42 -20.74
C ASP A 838 -21.56 -26.10 -20.38
N SER A 839 -20.79 -26.60 -21.36
CA SER A 839 -19.56 -27.36 -21.10
C SER A 839 -18.42 -26.50 -20.52
N MET A 840 -18.32 -25.22 -20.91
CA MET A 840 -17.34 -24.28 -20.32
C MET A 840 -17.52 -24.02 -18.82
N GLY A 841 -18.68 -24.37 -18.24
CA GLY A 841 -18.89 -24.32 -16.80
C GLY A 841 -17.93 -25.23 -16.03
N ARG A 842 -17.42 -26.29 -16.69
CA ARG A 842 -16.52 -27.30 -16.12
C ARG A 842 -15.07 -26.85 -15.99
N LEU A 843 -14.65 -25.86 -16.77
CA LEU A 843 -13.28 -25.31 -16.77
C LEU A 843 -13.09 -24.33 -15.60
N ALA A 844 -12.88 -24.86 -14.40
CA ALA A 844 -12.83 -24.12 -13.15
C ALA A 844 -11.47 -23.43 -12.92
N TYR A 845 -10.38 -24.09 -13.30
CA TYR A 845 -9.03 -23.55 -13.21
C TYR A 845 -8.79 -22.45 -14.25
N LEU A 846 -9.29 -22.63 -15.48
CA LEU A 846 -9.34 -21.56 -16.49
C LEU A 846 -10.08 -20.34 -15.96
N HIS A 847 -11.23 -20.56 -15.29
CA HIS A 847 -11.98 -19.46 -14.67
C HIS A 847 -11.17 -18.73 -13.60
N ALA A 848 -10.46 -19.48 -12.76
CA ALA A 848 -9.58 -18.92 -11.75
C ALA A 848 -8.43 -18.12 -12.36
N CYS A 849 -7.80 -18.61 -13.43
CA CYS A 849 -6.74 -17.90 -14.16
C CYS A 849 -7.25 -16.59 -14.76
N ILE A 850 -8.42 -16.59 -15.39
CA ILE A 850 -9.04 -15.37 -15.93
C ILE A 850 -9.38 -14.40 -14.80
N SER A 851 -9.95 -14.91 -13.70
CA SER A 851 -10.32 -14.08 -12.55
C SER A 851 -9.09 -13.45 -11.90
N GLU A 852 -7.99 -14.20 -11.79
CA GLU A 852 -6.71 -13.71 -11.28
C GLU A 852 -6.06 -12.70 -12.23
N THR A 853 -6.16 -12.93 -13.54
CA THR A 853 -5.72 -11.96 -14.56
C THR A 853 -6.48 -10.67 -14.41
N LEU A 854 -7.80 -10.71 -14.30
CA LEU A 854 -8.64 -9.52 -14.13
C LEU A 854 -8.48 -8.84 -12.77
N ARG A 855 -8.03 -9.58 -11.75
CA ARG A 855 -7.73 -8.99 -10.43
C ARG A 855 -6.50 -8.09 -10.53
N LEU A 856 -5.45 -8.54 -11.21
CA LEU A 856 -4.22 -7.75 -11.38
C LEU A 856 -4.30 -6.80 -12.58
N TYR A 857 -4.94 -7.19 -13.66
CA TYR A 857 -4.98 -6.42 -14.91
C TYR A 857 -6.42 -6.27 -15.40
N PRO A 858 -7.27 -5.55 -14.65
CA PRO A 858 -8.62 -5.26 -15.08
C PRO A 858 -8.58 -4.37 -16.33
N ALA A 859 -9.32 -4.75 -17.37
CA ALA A 859 -9.42 -3.96 -18.61
C ALA A 859 -9.99 -2.54 -18.37
N VAL A 860 -10.75 -2.35 -17.30
CA VAL A 860 -11.22 -1.03 -16.83
C VAL A 860 -10.61 -0.78 -15.45
N PRO A 861 -9.44 -0.11 -15.37
CA PRO A 861 -8.68 0.02 -14.14
C PRO A 861 -9.25 1.06 -13.15
N GLN A 862 -10.15 1.93 -13.61
CA GLN A 862 -10.78 3.02 -12.85
C GLN A 862 -12.22 3.23 -13.35
N ASP A 863 -13.14 3.52 -12.44
CA ASP A 863 -14.53 3.88 -12.79
C ASP A 863 -14.99 5.11 -12.01
N PRO A 864 -15.16 6.28 -12.67
CA PRO A 864 -15.56 7.52 -12.04
C PRO A 864 -17.09 7.68 -11.94
N LYS A 865 -17.55 8.23 -10.82
CA LYS A 865 -18.94 8.64 -10.53
C LYS A 865 -18.99 10.10 -10.12
N GLY A 866 -19.98 10.84 -10.61
CA GLY A 866 -20.29 12.19 -10.16
C GLY A 866 -21.04 12.16 -8.84
N ILE A 867 -20.94 13.23 -8.05
CA ILE A 867 -21.61 13.35 -6.74
C ILE A 867 -22.75 14.38 -6.87
N LEU A 868 -24.00 13.97 -6.62
CA LEU A 868 -25.15 14.88 -6.71
C LEU A 868 -25.39 15.70 -5.44
N LYS A 869 -25.14 15.11 -4.27
CA LYS A 869 -25.32 15.71 -2.95
C LYS A 869 -24.12 15.36 -2.08
N ASP A 870 -23.76 16.28 -1.18
CA ASP A 870 -22.75 16.05 -0.15
C ASP A 870 -23.02 14.76 0.61
N ASP A 871 -21.98 13.97 0.84
CA ASP A 871 -22.07 12.67 1.50
C ASP A 871 -20.79 12.36 2.30
N VAL A 872 -20.85 11.35 3.15
CA VAL A 872 -19.72 10.87 3.95
C VAL A 872 -19.54 9.38 3.68
N LEU A 873 -18.38 9.00 3.17
CA LEU A 873 -18.03 7.60 2.92
C LEU A 873 -17.85 6.83 4.24
N PRO A 874 -17.94 5.49 4.24
CA PRO A 874 -17.81 4.67 5.45
C PRO A 874 -16.53 4.85 6.26
N ASP A 875 -15.45 5.32 5.62
CA ASP A 875 -14.18 5.63 6.28
C ASP A 875 -14.12 7.04 6.92
N GLY A 876 -15.22 7.79 6.84
CA GLY A 876 -15.36 9.16 7.34
C GLY A 876 -14.96 10.25 6.34
N THR A 877 -14.55 9.89 5.12
CA THR A 877 -14.18 10.86 4.07
C THR A 877 -15.40 11.63 3.58
N LYS A 878 -15.33 12.96 3.62
CA LYS A 878 -16.40 13.84 3.13
C LYS A 878 -16.23 14.07 1.63
N VAL A 879 -17.30 13.86 0.88
CA VAL A 879 -17.36 14.11 -0.56
C VAL A 879 -18.44 15.16 -0.85
N LYS A 880 -18.20 16.05 -1.83
CA LYS A 880 -19.06 17.22 -2.09
C LYS A 880 -19.82 17.09 -3.40
N ALA A 881 -21.01 17.67 -3.46
CA ALA A 881 -21.77 17.81 -4.69
C ALA A 881 -20.97 18.51 -5.79
N GLY A 882 -21.02 17.99 -7.02
CA GLY A 882 -20.30 18.52 -8.19
C GLY A 882 -18.89 17.94 -8.40
N ASP A 883 -18.31 17.31 -7.39
CA ASP A 883 -17.04 16.58 -7.47
C ASP A 883 -17.23 15.16 -8.03
N MET A 884 -16.12 14.41 -8.15
CA MET A 884 -16.12 13.01 -8.60
C MET A 884 -15.57 12.07 -7.53
N VAL A 885 -16.15 10.87 -7.41
CA VAL A 885 -15.59 9.74 -6.68
C VAL A 885 -15.27 8.61 -7.66
N THR A 886 -14.08 8.00 -7.58
CA THR A 886 -13.59 6.99 -8.51
C THR A 886 -13.11 5.79 -7.74
N TYR A 887 -13.68 4.61 -7.95
CA TYR A 887 -13.08 3.40 -7.40
C TYR A 887 -12.08 2.81 -8.39
N VAL A 888 -11.04 2.17 -7.86
CA VAL A 888 -9.84 1.82 -8.65
C VAL A 888 -9.61 0.31 -8.62
N PRO A 889 -10.31 -0.50 -9.45
CA PRO A 889 -10.15 -1.95 -9.51
C PRO A 889 -8.68 -2.42 -9.59
N TYR A 890 -7.84 -1.73 -10.37
CA TYR A 890 -6.41 -2.08 -10.50
C TYR A 890 -5.68 -2.06 -9.17
N VAL A 891 -5.93 -1.03 -8.36
CA VAL A 891 -5.34 -0.86 -7.03
C VAL A 891 -5.98 -1.86 -6.08
N MET A 892 -7.32 -1.94 -6.05
CA MET A 892 -8.07 -2.85 -5.18
C MET A 892 -7.61 -4.30 -5.29
N GLY A 893 -7.24 -4.73 -6.50
CA GLY A 893 -6.65 -6.03 -6.77
C GLY A 893 -5.35 -6.27 -6.02
N ARG A 894 -4.51 -5.25 -5.82
CA ARG A 894 -3.15 -5.34 -5.25
C ARG A 894 -3.06 -5.06 -3.74
N MET A 895 -4.16 -4.67 -3.09
CA MET A 895 -4.12 -4.27 -1.69
C MET A 895 -4.02 -5.46 -0.74
N GLU A 896 -2.99 -5.48 0.11
CA GLU A 896 -2.81 -6.53 1.13
C GLU A 896 -3.99 -6.60 2.11
N TYR A 897 -4.55 -5.46 2.49
CA TYR A 897 -5.72 -5.41 3.36
C TYR A 897 -6.99 -6.00 2.70
N ASN A 898 -7.01 -6.16 1.38
CA ASN A 898 -8.08 -6.85 0.66
C ASN A 898 -7.74 -8.33 0.42
N TRP A 899 -6.54 -8.64 -0.07
CA TRP A 899 -6.21 -9.96 -0.63
C TRP A 899 -5.19 -10.79 0.17
N GLY A 900 -4.65 -10.24 1.26
CA GLY A 900 -3.61 -10.85 2.08
C GLY A 900 -2.18 -10.47 1.64
N PRO A 901 -1.14 -10.97 2.33
CA PRO A 901 0.25 -10.64 2.03
C PRO A 901 0.71 -11.12 0.64
N ASP A 902 0.00 -12.06 0.02
CA ASP A 902 0.26 -12.54 -1.34
C ASP A 902 -0.53 -11.78 -2.43
N ALA A 903 -1.06 -10.59 -2.12
CA ALA A 903 -1.86 -9.79 -3.05
C ALA A 903 -1.14 -9.42 -4.35
N ALA A 904 0.18 -9.26 -4.31
CA ALA A 904 0.96 -8.93 -5.51
C ALA A 904 1.24 -10.15 -6.41
N LEU A 905 1.12 -11.38 -5.88
CA LEU A 905 1.43 -12.60 -6.62
C LEU A 905 0.27 -13.04 -7.51
N TYR A 906 0.57 -13.60 -8.69
CA TYR A 906 -0.42 -14.25 -9.54
C TYR A 906 -0.63 -15.69 -9.09
N LYS A 907 -1.76 -15.95 -8.43
CA LYS A 907 -2.06 -17.22 -7.78
C LYS A 907 -3.53 -17.62 -8.00
N PRO A 908 -3.86 -18.30 -9.12
CA PRO A 908 -5.23 -18.76 -9.39
C PRO A 908 -5.82 -19.62 -8.27
N GLU A 909 -4.99 -20.32 -7.49
CA GLU A 909 -5.40 -21.14 -6.36
C GLU A 909 -6.16 -20.34 -5.29
N ARG A 910 -6.02 -19.00 -5.23
CA ARG A 910 -6.77 -18.16 -4.29
C ARG A 910 -8.28 -18.19 -4.49
N TRP A 911 -8.70 -18.56 -5.69
CA TRP A 911 -10.11 -18.65 -6.05
C TRP A 911 -10.72 -19.99 -5.61
N PHE A 912 -9.93 -20.90 -5.04
CA PHE A 912 -10.39 -22.18 -4.54
C PHE A 912 -10.38 -22.22 -3.01
N LYS A 913 -11.37 -22.92 -2.46
CA LYS A 913 -11.39 -23.36 -1.07
C LYS A 913 -11.91 -24.79 -1.04
N ASP A 914 -11.15 -25.70 -0.44
CA ASP A 914 -11.46 -27.15 -0.41
C ASP A 914 -11.70 -27.74 -1.81
N GLY A 915 -10.94 -27.28 -2.82
CA GLY A 915 -11.06 -27.71 -4.22
C GLY A 915 -12.26 -27.09 -4.98
N ILE A 916 -13.09 -26.27 -4.32
CA ILE A 916 -14.27 -25.65 -4.91
C ILE A 916 -14.01 -24.19 -5.21
N LEU A 917 -14.30 -23.78 -6.45
CA LEU A 917 -14.23 -22.39 -6.88
C LEU A 917 -15.18 -21.50 -6.06
N GLN A 918 -14.63 -20.47 -5.43
CA GLN A 918 -15.32 -19.56 -4.53
C GLN A 918 -15.78 -18.29 -5.25
N THR A 919 -16.95 -17.79 -4.86
CA THR A 919 -17.42 -16.47 -5.27
C THR A 919 -16.90 -15.41 -4.30
N VAL A 920 -16.14 -14.44 -4.80
CA VAL A 920 -15.66 -13.30 -4.02
C VAL A 920 -16.71 -12.19 -4.05
N SER A 921 -16.80 -11.39 -2.98
CA SER A 921 -17.67 -10.20 -2.96
C SER A 921 -17.44 -9.33 -4.19
N PRO A 922 -18.50 -8.90 -4.91
CA PRO A 922 -18.37 -8.07 -6.10
C PRO A 922 -17.79 -6.69 -5.78
N PHE A 923 -17.88 -6.24 -4.53
CA PHE A 923 -17.27 -4.98 -4.07
C PHE A 923 -15.79 -5.13 -3.69
N LYS A 924 -15.30 -6.37 -3.59
CA LYS A 924 -13.87 -6.70 -3.42
C LYS A 924 -13.20 -7.02 -4.74
N PHE A 925 -13.89 -7.72 -5.64
CA PHE A 925 -13.47 -8.00 -7.01
C PHE A 925 -14.35 -7.24 -8.00
N THR A 926 -13.93 -6.03 -8.36
CA THR A 926 -14.74 -5.03 -9.09
C THR A 926 -14.44 -4.96 -10.59
N ALA A 927 -13.72 -5.95 -11.15
CA ALA A 927 -13.29 -5.95 -12.56
C ALA A 927 -14.43 -5.81 -13.59
N PHE A 928 -15.66 -6.21 -13.21
CA PHE A 928 -16.86 -6.11 -14.06
C PHE A 928 -17.82 -4.99 -13.65
N GLN A 929 -17.40 -4.13 -12.71
CA GLN A 929 -18.22 -3.09 -12.10
C GLN A 929 -19.43 -3.66 -11.31
N VAL A 930 -19.86 -2.96 -10.26
CA VAL A 930 -21.07 -3.33 -9.49
C VAL A 930 -22.13 -2.27 -9.67
N HIS A 931 -23.38 -2.68 -9.83
CA HIS A 931 -24.55 -1.80 -9.78
C HIS A 931 -25.67 -2.52 -9.00
N PRO A 932 -26.65 -1.79 -8.46
CA PRO A 932 -27.57 -2.35 -7.47
C PRO A 932 -28.44 -3.47 -8.06
N PRO A 933 -28.64 -4.60 -7.35
CA PRO A 933 -29.82 -5.43 -7.56
C PRO A 933 -31.04 -4.79 -6.87
N TRP A 934 -32.14 -4.61 -7.60
CA TRP A 934 -33.44 -4.34 -6.97
C TRP A 934 -34.04 -5.65 -6.43
N LYS A 935 -34.95 -5.51 -5.46
CA LYS A 935 -35.45 -6.44 -4.41
C LYS A 935 -35.86 -7.89 -4.77
N SER A 936 -35.59 -8.46 -5.94
CA SER A 936 -35.94 -9.86 -6.24
C SER A 936 -34.71 -10.77 -6.25
N LYS A 937 -34.77 -11.89 -5.52
CA LYS A 937 -33.76 -12.97 -5.53
C LYS A 937 -33.50 -13.53 -6.95
N ALA A 938 -34.40 -13.28 -7.90
CA ALA A 938 -34.27 -13.69 -9.31
C ALA A 938 -33.31 -12.83 -10.15
N GLN A 939 -32.93 -11.62 -9.71
CA GLN A 939 -32.11 -10.68 -10.49
C GLN A 939 -30.64 -10.59 -10.06
N PHE A 940 -30.26 -11.27 -8.98
CA PHE A 940 -28.84 -11.56 -8.67
C PHE A 940 -28.17 -12.40 -9.78
N SER A 941 -28.99 -13.14 -10.54
CA SER A 941 -28.62 -13.92 -11.73
C SER A 941 -28.04 -13.05 -12.87
N LEU A 942 -28.37 -11.75 -12.94
CA LEU A 942 -28.04 -10.89 -14.08
C LEU A 942 -26.60 -10.33 -14.07
N TYR A 943 -26.05 -10.09 -12.87
CA TYR A 943 -24.63 -9.81 -12.66
C TYR A 943 -23.78 -11.01 -12.98
N PHE A 944 -24.30 -12.19 -12.60
CA PHE A 944 -23.81 -13.45 -13.12
C PHE A 944 -23.89 -13.39 -14.64
N THR A 945 -25.02 -13.17 -15.32
CA THR A 945 -25.10 -13.21 -16.80
C THR A 945 -24.17 -12.26 -17.56
N ALA A 946 -23.95 -11.00 -17.18
CA ALA A 946 -23.04 -10.11 -17.93
C ALA A 946 -21.55 -10.41 -17.65
N THR A 947 -21.21 -10.68 -16.39
CA THR A 947 -19.88 -11.16 -15.97
C THR A 947 -19.61 -12.55 -16.52
N THR A 948 -20.64 -13.37 -16.66
CA THR A 948 -20.61 -14.73 -17.19
C THR A 948 -20.59 -14.68 -18.71
N VAL A 949 -21.27 -13.77 -19.39
CA VAL A 949 -21.16 -13.58 -20.85
C VAL A 949 -19.80 -13.00 -21.20
N LYS A 950 -19.21 -12.13 -20.35
CA LYS A 950 -17.87 -11.56 -20.58
C LYS A 950 -16.73 -12.47 -20.12
N LEU A 951 -16.82 -13.12 -18.95
CA LEU A 951 -15.91 -14.21 -18.55
C LEU A 951 -16.07 -15.42 -19.46
N ARG A 952 -17.27 -15.72 -19.99
CA ARG A 952 -17.45 -16.80 -20.96
C ARG A 952 -17.04 -16.39 -22.37
N SER A 953 -17.22 -15.15 -22.81
CA SER A 953 -16.63 -14.60 -24.05
C SER A 953 -15.10 -14.61 -23.96
N VAL A 954 -14.54 -14.20 -22.83
CA VAL A 954 -13.11 -14.34 -22.53
C VAL A 954 -12.70 -15.83 -22.44
N LYS A 955 -13.48 -16.73 -21.80
CA LYS A 955 -13.20 -18.18 -21.84
C LYS A 955 -13.25 -18.74 -23.25
N PHE A 956 -14.20 -18.31 -24.08
CA PHE A 956 -14.36 -18.73 -25.47
C PHE A 956 -13.19 -18.26 -26.33
N GLU A 957 -12.70 -17.05 -26.09
CA GLU A 957 -11.62 -16.44 -26.87
C GLU A 957 -10.22 -16.86 -26.37
N LEU A 958 -10.10 -17.34 -25.13
CA LEU A 958 -8.85 -17.86 -24.54
C LEU A 958 -8.55 -19.33 -24.84
N GLN A 959 -9.45 -20.02 -25.50
CA GLN A 959 -9.29 -21.45 -25.79
C GLN A 959 -8.27 -21.76 -26.89
N LEU A 960 -7.65 -20.72 -27.44
CA LEU A 960 -6.87 -20.84 -28.65
C LEU A 960 -5.37 -21.03 -28.45
N TYR A 961 -4.79 -20.48 -27.38
CA TYR A 961 -3.33 -20.54 -27.22
C TYR A 961 -2.85 -21.78 -26.48
N LEU A 962 -3.65 -22.37 -25.60
CA LEU A 962 -3.21 -23.52 -24.79
C LEU A 962 -3.13 -24.83 -25.60
N MET A 963 -3.83 -24.92 -26.73
CA MET A 963 -3.57 -25.95 -27.75
C MET A 963 -2.43 -25.55 -28.71
N ILE A 964 -2.26 -24.27 -29.04
CA ILE A 964 -1.05 -23.79 -29.76
C ILE A 964 0.22 -24.08 -28.95
N MET A 965 0.12 -24.08 -27.62
CA MET A 965 1.19 -24.53 -26.73
C MET A 965 1.48 -26.03 -26.85
N GLU A 966 0.57 -26.90 -27.28
CA GLU A 966 0.92 -28.30 -27.59
C GLU A 966 1.74 -28.42 -28.87
N VAL A 967 1.45 -27.62 -29.90
CA VAL A 967 2.22 -27.64 -31.16
C VAL A 967 3.55 -26.92 -31.03
N LYS A 968 3.63 -25.89 -30.19
CA LYS A 968 4.90 -25.23 -29.88
C LYS A 968 5.62 -25.78 -28.65
N GLN A 969 5.06 -26.62 -27.78
CA GLN A 969 5.85 -27.26 -26.70
C GLN A 969 6.89 -28.22 -27.26
N GLU A 970 6.63 -28.89 -28.38
CA GLU A 970 7.68 -29.65 -29.09
C GLU A 970 8.82 -28.75 -29.64
N TYR A 971 8.57 -27.45 -29.84
CA TYR A 971 9.54 -26.49 -30.43
C TYR A 971 10.11 -25.42 -29.47
N CYS A 972 9.45 -25.13 -28.33
CA CYS A 972 9.87 -24.11 -27.36
C CYS A 972 10.63 -24.72 -26.18
N LEU A 973 10.35 -25.97 -25.78
CA LEU A 973 11.19 -26.68 -24.80
C LEU A 973 12.60 -26.93 -25.34
N SER A 974 12.76 -27.05 -26.66
CA SER A 974 14.06 -27.19 -27.33
C SER A 974 14.88 -25.90 -27.33
N LEU A 975 14.28 -24.72 -27.22
CA LEU A 975 14.99 -23.43 -27.17
C LEU A 975 15.35 -22.96 -25.75
N LEU A 976 14.53 -23.29 -24.74
CA LEU A 976 14.86 -23.00 -23.33
C LEU A 976 15.88 -23.97 -22.74
N LEU A 977 16.06 -25.16 -23.32
CA LEU A 977 17.13 -26.11 -22.95
C LEU A 977 18.47 -25.84 -23.68
N LEU A 978 18.52 -24.88 -24.60
CA LEU A 978 19.75 -24.47 -25.30
C LEU A 978 20.39 -23.17 -24.73
N GLN A 979 19.85 -22.64 -23.63
CA GLN A 979 20.43 -21.51 -22.88
C GLN A 979 20.67 -21.83 -21.39
N GLN A 980 20.95 -23.10 -21.06
CA GLN A 980 21.65 -23.44 -19.81
C GLN A 980 23.16 -23.38 -19.98
#